data_AF-A0A0D7EIP2-F1
#
_entry.id   AF-A0A0D7EIP2-F1
#
_cell.length_a   1.000
_cell.length_b   1.000
_cell.length_c   1.000
_cell.angle_alpha   90.00
_cell.angle_beta   90.00
_cell.angle_gamma   90.00
#
_symmetry.space_group_name_H-M   'P 1'
#
loop_
_entity.id
_entity.type
_entity.pdbx_description
1 polymer ?
#
loop_
_entity_poly.entity_id
_entity_poly.type
_entity_poly.pdbx_seq_one_letter_code
_entity_poly.pdbx_strand_id
1 'polypeptide(L)'
;MAADDDIGEMLRTSVRGLLGAEWSDRAARSADAAAVRAFWNQLVALGITSLGAAADGGGLREGLIVLAELGRAACPAPMLSALLANLALLGCEHEAARQLLHDIGDGTARVSFAFGTCDPDPGAGSIRIEGATANGTLRFVEAADAGTHLLAAVGASELALVPTTAAGVDIVRTRAMGAPVLCEIRLRDAPAAIVTLDEGRIGDLLRIARLALVARAQGAARRAFDLATTYAKQRHQFGQPIGRFQAVQHKLADGLIALEGVRLIVDHAARLHDQGDRDWRYFADAAVAFAGGALRRVSLETQHVFGAIGYADEHEAPLHFKRVHLDTIALGGARQAKLGLAAHLFDGGGAALPTYDLGPAGNALRDEVRGWLDRNWAGERKAEFDRRPFAKREFDAGFARVIGATGWIGLGWPERFGGQARSPLEQIAFMETMEQGGAPRIGAAIQANALMMFGTEQQQRSYLPEILRGEAMHGMGYSEPQAGSDLAALRTSAVRDGDHWVINGQKIWTTTWWGKYMFLAARTDRDAKPPHVGISMFIVPMDTPGISICPSTTMYDGSFANIFYDDVRIPLDHLVGEVNGGWKVLTGALAFERGLVGGGIVLKVAYAFEQLRCRVMAADESGQSLADDPVVRDRMATLACEIEVGRQLMMHCAELAADGPTPPEYGAISKVFSGELMERFGEAALDILGMRAALSEQMAGAIDNGRFEQNLRHSLMWVISIGTNEIQRSLIAQRALGLPR
;
A
#
# COMPACT_ATOMS: atom_id res chain seq x y z
N MET A 1 5.29 5.05 -17.78
CA MET A 1 5.38 5.34 -16.33
C MET A 1 5.90 6.73 -16.03
N ALA A 2 7.20 7.06 -16.13
CA ALA A 2 7.67 8.42 -15.81
C ALA A 2 6.96 9.53 -16.64
N ALA A 3 6.78 9.32 -17.95
CA ALA A 3 6.04 10.25 -18.81
C ALA A 3 4.52 10.33 -18.51
N ASP A 4 3.92 9.25 -18.01
CA ASP A 4 2.48 9.22 -17.66
C ASP A 4 2.21 9.88 -16.30
N ASP A 5 3.18 9.86 -15.40
CA ASP A 5 3.13 10.59 -14.12
C ASP A 5 3.29 12.09 -14.32
N ASP A 6 4.12 12.53 -15.28
CA ASP A 6 4.24 13.94 -15.65
C ASP A 6 2.92 14.52 -16.17
N ILE A 7 2.21 13.80 -17.06
CA ILE A 7 0.88 14.22 -17.56
C ILE A 7 -0.13 14.29 -16.41
N GLY A 8 -0.13 13.30 -15.52
CA GLY A 8 -1.01 13.27 -14.36
C GLY A 8 -0.80 14.45 -13.40
N GLU A 9 0.46 14.81 -13.13
CA GLU A 9 0.78 15.95 -12.27
C GLU A 9 0.49 17.30 -12.96
N MET A 10 0.70 17.39 -14.27
CA MET A 10 0.26 18.55 -15.06
C MET A 10 -1.26 18.75 -15.00
N LEU A 11 -2.03 17.67 -15.18
CA LEU A 11 -3.50 17.71 -15.06
C LEU A 11 -3.91 18.13 -13.65
N ARG A 12 -3.31 17.53 -12.62
CA ARG A 12 -3.57 17.87 -11.22
C ARG A 12 -3.32 19.36 -10.95
N THR A 13 -2.20 19.87 -11.43
CA THR A 13 -1.82 21.28 -11.28
C THR A 13 -2.81 22.20 -11.99
N SER A 14 -3.20 21.88 -13.23
CA SER A 14 -4.16 22.65 -14.01
C SER A 14 -5.54 22.70 -13.36
N VAL A 15 -6.07 21.54 -12.93
CA VAL A 15 -7.40 21.46 -12.28
C VAL A 15 -7.40 22.18 -10.94
N ARG A 16 -6.33 22.00 -10.14
CA ARG A 16 -6.18 22.70 -8.85
C ARG A 16 -6.09 24.21 -9.03
N GLY A 17 -5.34 24.67 -10.04
CA GLY A 17 -5.25 26.08 -10.40
C GLY A 17 -6.61 26.66 -10.77
N LEU A 18 -7.38 25.95 -11.61
CA LEU A 18 -8.73 26.35 -11.99
C LEU A 18 -9.68 26.42 -10.80
N LEU A 19 -9.68 25.40 -9.93
CA LEU A 19 -10.50 25.39 -8.72
C LEU A 19 -10.16 26.57 -7.81
N GLY A 20 -8.88 26.88 -7.63
CA GLY A 20 -8.44 28.02 -6.82
C GLY A 20 -8.86 29.38 -7.40
N ALA A 21 -8.99 29.51 -8.72
CA ALA A 21 -9.41 30.74 -9.39
C ALA A 21 -10.94 30.89 -9.46
N GLU A 22 -11.65 29.81 -9.78
CA GLU A 22 -13.06 29.84 -10.20
C GLU A 22 -14.04 29.22 -9.18
N TRP A 23 -13.54 28.51 -8.15
CA TRP A 23 -14.38 27.85 -7.13
C TRP A 23 -14.11 28.38 -5.72
N SER A 24 -14.93 29.37 -5.30
CA SER A 24 -14.80 30.00 -3.99
C SER A 24 -15.26 29.13 -2.80
N ASP A 25 -14.75 29.41 -1.59
CA ASP A 25 -15.23 28.82 -0.33
C ASP A 25 -16.74 28.96 -0.13
N ARG A 26 -17.30 30.11 -0.55
CA ARG A 26 -18.75 30.34 -0.49
C ARG A 26 -19.50 29.36 -1.38
N ALA A 27 -18.99 29.09 -2.59
CA ALA A 27 -19.57 28.12 -3.52
C ALA A 27 -19.46 26.69 -2.98
N ALA A 28 -18.32 26.34 -2.37
CA ALA A 28 -18.13 25.03 -1.72
C ALA A 28 -19.15 24.78 -0.59
N ARG A 29 -19.48 25.80 0.21
CA ARG A 29 -20.46 25.70 1.31
C ARG A 29 -21.92 25.71 0.84
N SER A 30 -22.26 26.54 -0.14
CA SER A 30 -23.64 26.64 -0.63
C SER A 30 -24.01 25.52 -1.59
N ALA A 31 -23.03 25.05 -2.37
CA ALA A 31 -23.22 24.11 -3.47
C ALA A 31 -24.39 24.51 -4.40
N ASP A 32 -24.56 25.81 -4.65
CA ASP A 32 -25.68 26.29 -5.44
C ASP A 32 -25.56 25.88 -6.91
N ALA A 33 -26.69 25.50 -7.51
CA ALA A 33 -26.76 25.01 -8.88
C ALA A 33 -26.27 26.04 -9.91
N ALA A 34 -26.43 27.35 -9.66
CA ALA A 34 -25.90 28.37 -10.58
C ALA A 34 -24.37 28.41 -10.57
N ALA A 35 -23.76 28.28 -9.39
CA ALA A 35 -22.30 28.21 -9.26
C ALA A 35 -21.75 26.92 -9.91
N VAL A 36 -22.42 25.78 -9.71
CA VAL A 36 -22.07 24.51 -10.37
C VAL A 36 -22.14 24.64 -11.89
N ARG A 37 -23.20 25.26 -12.44
CA ARG A 37 -23.31 25.51 -13.88
C ARG A 37 -22.21 26.42 -14.43
N ALA A 38 -21.86 27.49 -13.70
CA ALA A 38 -20.79 28.39 -14.12
C ALA A 38 -19.43 27.67 -14.14
N PHE A 39 -19.14 26.87 -13.10
CA PHE A 39 -17.90 26.10 -13.02
C PHE A 39 -17.83 24.98 -14.06
N TRP A 40 -18.95 24.33 -14.39
CA TRP A 40 -19.03 23.34 -15.46
C TRP A 40 -18.49 23.90 -16.79
N ASN A 41 -18.86 25.12 -17.16
CA ASN A 41 -18.38 25.74 -18.40
C ASN A 41 -16.85 25.95 -18.41
N GLN A 42 -16.23 26.12 -17.25
CA GLN A 42 -14.77 26.20 -17.13
C GLN A 42 -14.10 24.83 -17.37
N LEU A 43 -14.73 23.75 -16.91
CA LEU A 43 -14.26 22.39 -17.19
C LEU A 43 -14.39 22.05 -18.68
N VAL A 44 -15.49 22.47 -19.31
CA VAL A 44 -15.71 22.33 -20.77
C VAL A 44 -14.61 23.04 -21.55
N ALA A 45 -14.25 24.27 -21.18
CA ALA A 45 -13.21 25.04 -21.85
C ALA A 45 -11.83 24.35 -21.81
N LEU A 46 -11.58 23.48 -20.83
CA LEU A 46 -10.36 22.67 -20.71
C LEU A 46 -10.50 21.26 -21.31
N GLY A 47 -11.64 20.93 -21.92
CA GLY A 47 -11.93 19.60 -22.46
C GLY A 47 -12.14 18.51 -21.41
N ILE A 48 -12.18 18.87 -20.13
CA ILE A 48 -12.24 17.90 -19.01
C ILE A 48 -13.56 17.12 -19.02
N THR A 49 -14.67 17.72 -19.47
CA THR A 49 -15.98 17.06 -19.51
C THR A 49 -16.04 15.91 -20.53
N SER A 50 -15.07 15.83 -21.45
CA SER A 50 -14.98 14.79 -22.49
C SER A 50 -14.07 13.62 -22.12
N LEU A 51 -13.50 13.59 -20.91
CA LEU A 51 -12.64 12.47 -20.47
C LEU A 51 -13.42 11.14 -20.57
N GLY A 52 -12.81 10.12 -21.17
CA GLY A 52 -13.42 8.83 -21.46
C GLY A 52 -14.39 8.80 -22.66
N ALA A 53 -14.58 9.91 -23.39
CA ALA A 53 -15.47 9.98 -24.55
C ALA A 53 -14.81 9.56 -25.88
N ALA A 54 -13.49 9.37 -25.88
CA ALA A 54 -12.72 8.89 -27.02
C ALA A 54 -11.52 8.05 -26.54
N ALA A 55 -11.01 7.17 -27.39
CA ALA A 55 -9.88 6.29 -27.07
C ALA A 55 -8.56 7.06 -26.82
N ASP A 56 -8.42 8.26 -27.38
CA ASP A 56 -7.28 9.17 -27.26
C ASP A 56 -7.51 10.35 -26.30
N GLY A 57 -8.73 10.48 -25.74
CA GLY A 57 -9.20 11.65 -24.98
C GLY A 57 -8.97 11.62 -23.46
N GLY A 58 -7.97 10.86 -22.97
CA GLY A 58 -7.76 10.61 -21.54
C GLY A 58 -8.72 9.56 -20.97
N GLY A 59 -8.20 8.63 -20.18
CA GLY A 59 -8.90 7.43 -19.72
C GLY A 59 -9.57 7.59 -18.36
N LEU A 60 -9.81 6.45 -17.70
CA LEU A 60 -10.30 6.42 -16.33
C LEU A 60 -9.32 7.12 -15.40
N ARG A 61 -8.01 6.92 -15.59
CA ARG A 61 -6.97 7.50 -14.72
C ARG A 61 -7.07 9.03 -14.64
N GLU A 62 -7.14 9.72 -15.76
CA GLU A 62 -7.30 11.19 -15.79
C GLU A 62 -8.61 11.63 -15.13
N GLY A 63 -9.71 10.90 -15.36
CA GLY A 63 -10.98 11.12 -14.69
C GLY A 63 -10.90 11.02 -13.17
N LEU A 64 -10.17 10.04 -12.64
CA LEU A 64 -9.94 9.87 -11.21
C LEU A 64 -9.08 11.00 -10.61
N ILE A 65 -8.09 11.50 -11.35
CA ILE A 65 -7.28 12.66 -10.94
C ILE A 65 -8.17 13.90 -10.78
N VAL A 66 -9.04 14.17 -11.76
CA VAL A 66 -9.99 15.29 -11.70
C VAL A 66 -10.91 15.14 -10.49
N LEU A 67 -11.47 13.95 -10.28
CA LEU A 67 -12.36 13.68 -9.15
C LEU A 67 -11.66 13.87 -7.79
N ALA A 68 -10.40 13.46 -7.66
CA ALA A 68 -9.62 13.71 -6.46
C ALA A 68 -9.44 15.21 -6.19
N GLU A 69 -9.15 16.02 -7.22
CA GLU A 69 -9.03 17.47 -7.05
C GLU A 69 -10.39 18.15 -6.74
N LEU A 70 -11.49 17.69 -7.36
CA LEU A 70 -12.84 18.13 -6.97
C LEU A 70 -13.14 17.81 -5.51
N GLY A 71 -12.70 16.63 -5.04
CA GLY A 71 -12.78 16.23 -3.64
C GLY A 71 -12.00 17.18 -2.73
N ARG A 72 -10.76 17.52 -3.10
CA ARG A 72 -9.93 18.49 -2.36
C ARG A 72 -10.59 19.88 -2.27
N ALA A 73 -11.37 20.28 -3.25
CA ALA A 73 -12.07 21.57 -3.26
C ALA A 73 -13.52 21.51 -2.74
N ALA A 74 -13.99 20.32 -2.31
CA ALA A 74 -15.40 20.07 -1.98
C ALA A 74 -16.37 20.54 -3.10
N CYS A 75 -15.95 20.41 -4.36
CA CYS A 75 -16.72 20.83 -5.52
C CYS A 75 -17.67 19.72 -5.98
N PRO A 76 -19.00 19.95 -6.06
CA PRO A 76 -19.98 18.94 -6.45
C PRO A 76 -20.24 18.93 -7.98
N ALA A 77 -19.29 19.40 -8.79
CA ALA A 77 -19.44 19.36 -10.25
C ALA A 77 -19.73 17.91 -10.72
N PRO A 78 -20.66 17.70 -11.68
CA PRO A 78 -21.14 16.37 -12.07
C PRO A 78 -20.15 15.57 -12.92
N MET A 79 -18.84 15.67 -12.65
CA MET A 79 -17.79 14.98 -13.39
C MET A 79 -17.86 13.46 -13.26
N LEU A 80 -18.33 12.93 -12.12
CA LEU A 80 -18.58 11.50 -11.97
C LEU A 80 -19.62 11.02 -13.02
N SER A 81 -20.75 11.70 -13.08
CA SER A 81 -21.83 11.37 -14.02
C SER A 81 -21.39 11.53 -15.47
N ALA A 82 -20.60 12.56 -15.76
CA ALA A 82 -20.05 12.81 -17.10
C ALA A 82 -19.10 11.69 -17.53
N LEU A 83 -18.15 11.31 -16.66
CA LEU A 83 -17.22 10.21 -16.92
C LEU A 83 -17.96 8.89 -17.15
N LEU A 84 -18.97 8.59 -16.33
CA LEU A 84 -19.80 7.39 -16.50
C LEU A 84 -20.59 7.41 -17.80
N ALA A 85 -21.20 8.55 -18.16
CA ALA A 85 -21.92 8.69 -19.43
C ALA A 85 -20.98 8.52 -20.63
N ASN A 86 -19.80 9.14 -20.58
CA ASN A 86 -18.78 9.03 -21.62
C ASN A 86 -18.36 7.57 -21.84
N LEU A 87 -17.97 6.88 -20.76
CA LEU A 87 -17.56 5.47 -20.82
C LEU A 87 -18.71 4.53 -21.20
N ALA A 88 -19.93 4.80 -20.75
CA ALA A 88 -21.10 3.99 -21.08
C ALA A 88 -21.42 4.05 -22.57
N LEU A 89 -21.43 5.26 -23.13
CA LEU A 89 -21.91 5.53 -24.49
C LEU A 89 -20.78 5.47 -25.53
N LEU A 90 -19.52 5.32 -25.10
CA LEU A 90 -18.37 5.16 -26.00
C LEU A 90 -18.61 4.00 -26.97
N GLY A 91 -18.60 4.30 -28.27
CA GLY A 91 -18.83 3.33 -29.35
C GLY A 91 -20.29 2.98 -29.61
N CYS A 92 -21.25 3.57 -28.87
CA CYS A 92 -22.67 3.30 -29.08
C CYS A 92 -23.17 3.91 -30.39
N GLU A 93 -23.98 3.15 -31.15
CA GLU A 93 -24.52 3.62 -32.43
C GLU A 93 -25.85 4.38 -32.33
N HIS A 94 -26.47 4.39 -31.15
CA HIS A 94 -27.76 5.03 -30.94
C HIS A 94 -27.66 6.56 -31.12
N GLU A 95 -28.53 7.15 -31.93
CA GLU A 95 -28.49 8.58 -32.29
C GLU A 95 -28.51 9.49 -31.05
N ALA A 96 -29.44 9.25 -30.12
CA ALA A 96 -29.51 10.00 -28.86
C ALA A 96 -28.25 9.87 -27.99
N ALA A 97 -27.55 8.73 -28.06
CA ALA A 97 -26.31 8.53 -27.30
C ALA A 97 -25.16 9.35 -27.92
N ARG A 98 -25.03 9.33 -29.25
CA ARG A 98 -24.02 10.14 -29.97
C ARG A 98 -24.25 11.63 -29.77
N GLN A 99 -25.50 12.08 -29.84
CA GLN A 99 -25.84 13.48 -29.59
C GLN A 99 -25.49 13.89 -28.17
N LEU A 100 -25.84 13.07 -27.17
CA LEU A 100 -25.53 13.37 -25.78
C LEU A 100 -24.01 13.46 -25.53
N LEU A 101 -23.19 12.57 -26.11
CA LEU A 101 -21.73 12.64 -25.99
C LEU A 101 -21.18 13.97 -26.53
N HIS A 102 -21.68 14.40 -27.69
CA HIS A 102 -21.33 15.70 -28.25
C HIS A 102 -21.74 16.85 -27.31
N ASP A 103 -22.98 16.81 -26.80
CA ASP A 103 -23.52 17.86 -25.92
C ASP A 103 -22.79 17.93 -24.57
N ILE A 104 -22.28 16.81 -24.04
CA ILE A 104 -21.42 16.82 -22.83
C ILE A 104 -20.09 17.54 -23.13
N GLY A 105 -19.53 17.27 -24.31
CA GLY A 105 -18.25 17.83 -24.73
C GLY A 105 -18.28 19.32 -25.00
N ASP A 106 -19.38 19.83 -25.60
CA ASP A 106 -19.56 21.27 -25.86
C ASP A 106 -20.18 22.04 -24.67
N GLY A 107 -20.61 21.33 -23.62
CA GLY A 107 -21.15 21.89 -22.39
C GLY A 107 -22.66 22.14 -22.39
N THR A 108 -23.35 21.86 -23.49
CA THR A 108 -24.81 21.97 -23.61
C THR A 108 -25.51 21.01 -22.66
N ALA A 109 -24.97 19.80 -22.49
CA ALA A 109 -25.44 18.81 -21.55
C ALA A 109 -24.62 18.78 -20.25
N ARG A 110 -25.35 18.76 -19.14
CA ARG A 110 -24.89 18.35 -17.80
C ARG A 110 -25.68 17.11 -17.41
N VAL A 111 -25.00 16.03 -17.08
CA VAL A 111 -25.65 14.73 -16.84
C VAL A 111 -25.65 14.36 -15.37
N SER A 112 -26.70 13.69 -14.94
CA SER A 112 -26.76 12.93 -13.70
C SER A 112 -26.88 11.44 -14.02
N PHE A 113 -26.22 10.60 -13.24
CA PHE A 113 -26.21 9.16 -13.44
C PHE A 113 -26.80 8.44 -12.21
N ALA A 114 -27.64 7.43 -12.44
CA ALA A 114 -28.18 6.57 -11.39
C ALA A 114 -28.16 5.09 -11.83
N PHE A 115 -27.84 4.18 -10.92
CA PHE A 115 -27.79 2.75 -11.24
C PHE A 115 -29.16 2.05 -11.11
N GLY A 116 -30.17 2.73 -10.57
CA GLY A 116 -31.56 2.26 -10.58
C GLY A 116 -31.69 0.81 -10.09
N THR A 117 -32.25 -0.06 -10.92
CA THR A 117 -32.42 -1.50 -10.60
C THR A 117 -31.10 -2.25 -10.39
N CYS A 118 -29.98 -1.71 -10.88
CA CYS A 118 -28.64 -2.27 -10.71
C CYS A 118 -27.88 -1.70 -9.50
N ASP A 119 -28.46 -0.74 -8.76
CA ASP A 119 -27.84 -0.23 -7.55
C ASP A 119 -27.87 -1.32 -6.46
N PRO A 120 -26.72 -1.62 -5.80
CA PRO A 120 -26.69 -2.61 -4.73
C PRO A 120 -27.41 -2.15 -3.45
N ASP A 121 -27.76 -0.87 -3.32
CA ASP A 121 -28.63 -0.37 -2.25
C ASP A 121 -30.08 -0.22 -2.75
N PRO A 122 -31.03 -1.09 -2.31
CA PRO A 122 -32.44 -0.95 -2.67
C PRO A 122 -33.05 0.40 -2.29
N GLY A 123 -32.48 1.10 -1.30
CA GLY A 123 -32.89 2.44 -0.87
C GLY A 123 -32.65 3.52 -1.94
N ALA A 124 -31.74 3.30 -2.89
CA ALA A 124 -31.49 4.20 -4.02
C ALA A 124 -32.70 4.32 -4.96
N GLY A 125 -33.61 3.33 -4.93
CA GLY A 125 -34.80 3.32 -5.77
C GLY A 125 -34.51 2.92 -7.22
N SER A 126 -35.58 2.83 -8.02
CA SER A 126 -35.52 2.37 -9.40
C SER A 126 -36.61 3.02 -10.23
N ILE A 127 -36.42 3.00 -11.55
CA ILE A 127 -37.43 3.38 -12.53
C ILE A 127 -37.75 2.20 -13.45
N ARG A 128 -38.92 2.22 -14.07
CA ARG A 128 -39.37 1.27 -15.08
C ARG A 128 -39.73 2.01 -16.35
N ILE A 129 -39.58 1.36 -17.49
CA ILE A 129 -39.97 1.90 -18.79
C ILE A 129 -41.25 1.23 -19.27
N GLU A 130 -42.23 2.04 -19.64
CA GLU A 130 -43.52 1.62 -20.19
C GLU A 130 -43.72 2.34 -21.54
N GLY A 131 -43.43 1.64 -22.64
CA GLY A 131 -43.39 2.27 -23.96
C GLY A 131 -42.24 3.27 -24.08
N ALA A 132 -42.56 4.56 -24.22
CA ALA A 132 -41.59 5.65 -24.34
C ALA A 132 -41.52 6.54 -23.07
N THR A 133 -42.08 6.08 -21.96
CA THR A 133 -42.11 6.84 -20.70
C THR A 133 -41.49 6.07 -19.55
N ALA A 134 -40.88 6.82 -18.61
CA ALA A 134 -40.28 6.33 -17.40
C ALA A 134 -41.14 6.68 -16.18
N ASN A 135 -41.29 5.70 -15.28
CA ASN A 135 -42.06 5.81 -14.05
C ASN A 135 -41.24 5.28 -12.87
N GLY A 136 -41.21 6.01 -11.75
CA GLY A 136 -40.55 5.54 -10.52
C GLY A 136 -39.85 6.65 -9.74
N THR A 137 -38.89 6.27 -8.91
CA THR A 137 -38.16 7.21 -8.05
C THR A 137 -36.71 6.77 -7.87
N LEU A 138 -35.79 7.70 -8.05
CA LEU A 138 -34.37 7.54 -7.80
C LEU A 138 -33.96 8.50 -6.68
N ARG A 139 -33.09 8.05 -5.78
CA ARG A 139 -32.62 8.81 -4.61
C ARG A 139 -31.11 8.94 -4.63
N PHE A 140 -30.62 9.89 -3.86
CA PHE A 140 -29.17 10.15 -3.70
C PHE A 140 -28.47 10.51 -5.01
N VAL A 141 -29.19 11.09 -5.98
CA VAL A 141 -28.63 11.45 -7.28
C VAL A 141 -27.91 12.79 -7.18
N GLU A 142 -26.62 12.85 -7.52
CA GLU A 142 -25.83 14.08 -7.45
C GLU A 142 -26.17 15.06 -8.58
N ALA A 143 -26.22 16.34 -8.23
CA ALA A 143 -26.31 17.49 -9.16
C ALA A 143 -27.49 17.46 -10.16
N ALA A 144 -28.55 16.71 -9.87
CA ALA A 144 -29.72 16.60 -10.77
C ALA A 144 -30.45 17.92 -11.00
N ASP A 145 -30.44 18.80 -10.00
CA ASP A 145 -31.00 20.15 -10.03
C ASP A 145 -30.19 21.16 -10.88
N ALA A 146 -28.94 20.81 -11.21
CA ALA A 146 -28.10 21.52 -12.16
C ALA A 146 -28.01 20.79 -13.53
N GLY A 147 -28.47 19.54 -13.58
CA GLY A 147 -28.44 18.66 -14.74
C GLY A 147 -29.50 18.99 -15.80
N THR A 148 -29.19 18.61 -17.04
CA THR A 148 -30.07 18.66 -18.22
C THR A 148 -30.64 17.30 -18.59
N HIS A 149 -29.92 16.23 -18.23
CA HIS A 149 -30.26 14.86 -18.58
C HIS A 149 -29.97 13.93 -17.40
N LEU A 150 -30.83 12.94 -17.22
CA LEU A 150 -30.65 11.82 -16.32
C LEU A 150 -30.40 10.56 -17.16
N LEU A 151 -29.34 9.83 -16.83
CA LEU A 151 -29.08 8.49 -17.30
C LEU A 151 -29.36 7.54 -16.14
N ALA A 152 -30.25 6.58 -16.35
CA ALA A 152 -30.65 5.63 -15.31
C ALA A 152 -30.61 4.20 -15.85
N ALA A 153 -29.87 3.31 -15.18
CA ALA A 153 -29.92 1.90 -15.51
C ALA A 153 -31.27 1.29 -15.15
N VAL A 154 -31.90 0.65 -16.14
CA VAL A 154 -33.21 -0.01 -16.03
C VAL A 154 -33.12 -1.53 -16.11
N GLY A 155 -31.97 -2.05 -16.55
CA GLY A 155 -31.62 -3.46 -16.56
C GLY A 155 -30.11 -3.64 -16.65
N ALA A 156 -29.65 -4.89 -16.79
CA ALA A 156 -28.22 -5.21 -16.82
C ALA A 156 -27.47 -4.69 -18.07
N SER A 157 -28.21 -4.31 -19.11
CA SER A 157 -27.69 -3.87 -20.41
C SER A 157 -28.46 -2.69 -21.00
N GLU A 158 -29.26 -1.96 -20.20
CA GLU A 158 -30.15 -0.90 -20.70
C GLU A 158 -30.06 0.35 -19.84
N LEU A 159 -29.86 1.50 -20.50
CA LEU A 159 -29.94 2.83 -19.89
C LEU A 159 -31.14 3.59 -20.45
N ALA A 160 -31.91 4.21 -19.56
CA ALA A 160 -32.90 5.20 -19.90
C ALA A 160 -32.27 6.60 -19.87
N LEU A 161 -32.45 7.35 -20.96
CA LEU A 161 -32.08 8.75 -21.09
C LEU A 161 -33.34 9.63 -20.96
N VAL A 162 -33.38 10.45 -19.91
CA VAL A 162 -34.53 11.29 -19.56
C VAL A 162 -34.09 12.76 -19.46
N PRO A 163 -34.65 13.69 -20.26
CA PRO A 163 -34.38 15.12 -20.09
C PRO A 163 -34.95 15.62 -18.75
N THR A 164 -34.15 16.32 -17.95
CA THR A 164 -34.56 16.75 -16.59
C THR A 164 -35.64 17.83 -16.59
N THR A 165 -35.82 18.52 -17.71
CA THR A 165 -36.85 19.55 -17.91
C THR A 165 -38.13 19.02 -18.55
N ALA A 166 -38.20 17.72 -18.87
CA ALA A 166 -39.36 17.13 -19.49
C ALA A 166 -40.57 17.10 -18.52
N ALA A 167 -41.77 17.12 -19.10
CA ALA A 167 -43.00 16.92 -18.32
C ALA A 167 -42.93 15.57 -17.60
N GLY A 168 -43.39 15.54 -16.34
CA GLY A 168 -43.37 14.32 -15.52
C GLY A 168 -42.10 14.13 -14.67
N VAL A 169 -41.09 14.99 -14.79
CA VAL A 169 -39.88 14.96 -13.95
C VAL A 169 -40.00 15.95 -12.78
N ASP A 170 -39.87 15.45 -11.56
CA ASP A 170 -39.82 16.26 -10.32
C ASP A 170 -38.49 16.00 -9.58
N ILE A 171 -37.73 17.06 -9.31
CA ILE A 171 -36.41 16.99 -8.68
C ILE A 171 -36.44 17.70 -7.33
N VAL A 172 -36.19 16.95 -6.27
CA VAL A 172 -36.26 17.44 -4.88
C VAL A 172 -34.89 17.34 -4.23
N ARG A 173 -34.31 18.49 -3.86
CA ARG A 173 -33.05 18.53 -3.09
C ARG A 173 -33.23 17.82 -1.76
N THR A 174 -32.29 16.92 -1.47
CA THR A 174 -32.25 16.11 -0.27
C THR A 174 -30.97 16.40 0.50
N ARG A 175 -31.12 16.73 1.79
CA ARG A 175 -29.99 16.96 2.69
C ARG A 175 -29.56 15.64 3.33
N ALA A 176 -28.36 15.15 3.02
CA ALA A 176 -27.79 13.93 3.59
C ALA A 176 -26.48 14.26 4.32
N MET A 177 -26.28 13.74 5.54
CA MET A 177 -25.13 14.11 6.39
C MET A 177 -24.96 15.62 6.58
N GLY A 178 -26.06 16.38 6.48
CA GLY A 178 -26.02 17.84 6.52
C GLY A 178 -25.55 18.53 5.23
N ALA A 179 -25.15 17.79 4.19
CA ALA A 179 -24.74 18.31 2.88
C ALA A 179 -25.95 18.41 1.90
N PRO A 180 -26.10 19.51 1.14
CA PRO A 180 -27.30 19.78 0.31
C PRO A 180 -27.23 19.27 -1.14
N VAL A 181 -26.26 18.41 -1.48
CA VAL A 181 -25.86 18.11 -2.88
C VAL A 181 -26.61 16.97 -3.56
N LEU A 182 -27.44 16.23 -2.82
CA LEU A 182 -28.15 15.05 -3.33
C LEU A 182 -29.58 15.41 -3.72
N CYS A 183 -30.15 14.69 -4.68
CA CYS A 183 -31.52 14.86 -5.13
C CYS A 183 -32.30 13.53 -5.10
N GLU A 184 -33.60 13.63 -4.84
CA GLU A 184 -34.58 12.63 -5.22
C GLU A 184 -35.20 13.06 -6.56
N ILE A 185 -35.25 12.15 -7.53
CA ILE A 185 -35.88 12.35 -8.83
C ILE A 185 -37.10 11.45 -8.91
N ARG A 186 -38.27 12.03 -9.14
CA ARG A 186 -39.54 11.30 -9.31
C ARG A 186 -39.98 11.44 -10.76
N LEU A 187 -40.26 10.30 -11.39
CA LEU A 187 -40.69 10.23 -12.78
C LEU A 187 -42.15 9.74 -12.83
N ARG A 188 -42.99 10.48 -13.54
CA ARG A 188 -44.41 10.18 -13.79
C ARG A 188 -44.71 10.41 -15.27
N ASP A 189 -44.76 9.31 -16.02
CA ASP A 189 -44.91 9.31 -17.48
C ASP A 189 -43.89 10.21 -18.19
N ALA A 190 -42.66 10.28 -17.65
CA ALA A 190 -41.61 11.15 -18.17
C ALA A 190 -41.03 10.57 -19.46
N PRO A 191 -40.89 11.35 -20.55
CA PRO A 191 -40.29 10.86 -21.81
C PRO A 191 -38.89 10.27 -21.60
N ALA A 192 -38.65 9.07 -22.14
CA ALA A 192 -37.39 8.36 -22.02
C ALA A 192 -36.97 7.71 -23.35
N ALA A 193 -35.70 7.85 -23.72
CA ALA A 193 -35.08 7.06 -24.78
C ALA A 193 -34.29 5.90 -24.17
N ILE A 194 -34.37 4.70 -24.74
CA ILE A 194 -33.64 3.52 -24.26
C ILE A 194 -32.38 3.33 -25.10
N VAL A 195 -31.24 3.20 -24.44
CA VAL A 195 -29.95 2.86 -25.05
C VAL A 195 -29.53 1.48 -24.56
N THR A 196 -29.36 0.55 -25.48
CA THR A 196 -28.83 -0.79 -25.18
C THR A 196 -27.30 -0.75 -25.18
N LEU A 197 -26.70 -1.40 -24.18
CA LEU A 197 -25.26 -1.53 -23.98
C LEU A 197 -24.84 -3.00 -24.08
N ASP A 198 -23.53 -3.23 -24.23
CA ASP A 198 -22.95 -4.56 -24.17
C ASP A 198 -23.19 -5.23 -22.80
N GLU A 199 -23.28 -6.56 -22.80
CA GLU A 199 -23.45 -7.34 -21.58
C GLU A 199 -22.30 -7.09 -20.59
N GLY A 200 -22.63 -6.92 -19.31
CA GLY A 200 -21.65 -6.66 -18.25
C GLY A 200 -21.17 -5.20 -18.15
N ARG A 201 -21.42 -4.35 -19.16
CA ARG A 201 -21.01 -2.93 -19.18
C ARG A 201 -21.50 -2.14 -17.96
N ILE A 202 -22.74 -2.37 -17.53
CA ILE A 202 -23.30 -1.70 -16.35
C ILE A 202 -22.62 -2.16 -15.05
N GLY A 203 -22.24 -3.43 -14.95
CA GLY A 203 -21.48 -3.95 -13.81
C GLY A 203 -20.06 -3.34 -13.73
N ASP A 204 -19.45 -3.08 -14.88
CA ASP A 204 -18.17 -2.37 -14.96
C ASP A 204 -18.31 -0.89 -14.58
N LEU A 205 -19.33 -0.21 -15.11
CA LEU A 205 -19.64 1.17 -14.75
C LEU A 205 -19.89 1.31 -13.24
N LEU A 206 -20.53 0.33 -12.60
CA LEU A 206 -20.75 0.32 -11.15
C LEU A 206 -19.43 0.20 -10.36
N ARG A 207 -18.45 -0.59 -10.85
CA ARG A 207 -17.09 -0.65 -10.27
C ARG A 207 -16.36 0.68 -10.46
N ILE A 208 -16.40 1.21 -11.67
CA ILE A 208 -15.78 2.49 -12.03
C ILE A 208 -16.35 3.62 -11.16
N ALA A 209 -17.68 3.66 -10.98
CA ALA A 209 -18.34 4.66 -10.15
C ALA A 209 -17.88 4.60 -8.69
N ARG A 210 -17.78 3.40 -8.10
CA ARG A 210 -17.25 3.23 -6.73
C ARG A 210 -15.80 3.65 -6.62
N LEU A 211 -14.97 3.30 -7.59
CA LEU A 211 -13.56 3.70 -7.64
C LEU A 211 -13.41 5.23 -7.75
N ALA A 212 -14.24 5.85 -8.59
CA ALA A 212 -14.34 7.29 -8.79
C ALA A 212 -14.78 8.06 -7.54
N LEU A 213 -15.78 7.55 -6.83
CA LEU A 213 -16.20 8.08 -5.52
C LEU A 213 -15.07 7.97 -4.49
N VAL A 214 -14.34 6.85 -4.46
CA VAL A 214 -13.19 6.67 -3.58
C VAL A 214 -12.05 7.64 -3.92
N ALA A 215 -11.76 7.90 -5.20
CA ALA A 215 -10.78 8.90 -5.61
C ALA A 215 -11.17 10.31 -5.10
N ARG A 216 -12.44 10.70 -5.24
CA ARG A 216 -12.95 11.97 -4.71
C ARG A 216 -12.88 12.03 -3.18
N ALA A 217 -13.27 10.95 -2.49
CA ALA A 217 -13.14 10.85 -1.04
C ALA A 217 -11.67 10.95 -0.58
N GLN A 218 -10.74 10.33 -1.32
CA GLN A 218 -9.30 10.40 -1.03
C GLN A 218 -8.81 11.84 -1.13
N GLY A 219 -9.23 12.58 -2.16
CA GLY A 219 -8.93 14.00 -2.30
C GLY A 219 -9.43 14.84 -1.13
N ALA A 220 -10.70 14.67 -0.74
CA ALA A 220 -11.29 15.36 0.40
C ALA A 220 -10.55 15.03 1.72
N ALA A 221 -10.26 13.75 1.96
CA ALA A 221 -9.51 13.31 3.13
C ALA A 221 -8.10 13.90 3.15
N ARG A 222 -7.40 13.92 2.00
CA ARG A 222 -6.06 14.51 1.88
C ARG A 222 -6.07 16.00 2.16
N ARG A 223 -7.05 16.77 1.67
CA ARG A 223 -7.15 18.21 1.99
C ARG A 223 -7.35 18.43 3.49
N ALA A 224 -8.27 17.72 4.11
CA ALA A 224 -8.50 17.84 5.55
C ALA A 224 -7.24 17.46 6.35
N PHE A 225 -6.55 16.40 5.95
CA PHE A 225 -5.28 15.96 6.53
C PHE A 225 -4.17 17.01 6.40
N ASP A 226 -4.02 17.65 5.24
CA ASP A 226 -3.02 18.70 5.00
C ASP A 226 -3.28 19.91 5.92
N LEU A 227 -4.55 20.29 6.09
CA LEU A 227 -4.97 21.33 7.03
C LEU A 227 -4.64 20.96 8.48
N ALA A 228 -4.93 19.72 8.90
CA ALA A 228 -4.62 19.25 10.26
C ALA A 228 -3.12 19.17 10.53
N THR A 229 -2.33 18.74 9.53
CA THR A 229 -0.87 18.72 9.62
C THR A 229 -0.31 20.14 9.77
N THR A 230 -0.85 21.10 9.02
CA THR A 230 -0.47 22.52 9.16
C THR A 230 -0.85 23.07 10.53
N TYR A 231 -2.07 22.79 10.99
CA TYR A 231 -2.53 23.15 12.32
C TYR A 231 -1.63 22.56 13.41
N ALA A 232 -1.21 21.31 13.28
CA ALA A 232 -0.34 20.64 14.24
C ALA A 232 1.04 21.30 14.38
N LYS A 233 1.56 21.92 13.31
CA LYS A 233 2.80 22.69 13.34
C LYS A 233 2.66 24.03 14.06
N GLN A 234 1.47 24.63 14.01
CA GLN A 234 1.25 26.00 14.47
C GLN A 234 0.61 26.09 15.85
N ARG A 235 -0.26 25.14 16.21
CA ARG A 235 -1.03 25.15 17.45
C ARG A 235 -0.13 24.80 18.64
N HIS A 236 -0.11 25.66 19.67
CA HIS A 236 0.74 25.47 20.86
C HIS A 236 -0.04 25.04 22.11
N GLN A 237 0.29 23.90 22.72
CA GLN A 237 -0.21 23.49 24.03
C GLN A 237 0.96 23.09 24.93
N PHE A 238 0.83 23.35 26.24
CA PHE A 238 1.90 23.07 27.21
C PHE A 238 3.27 23.64 26.78
N GLY A 239 3.26 24.85 26.21
CA GLY A 239 4.47 25.56 25.79
C GLY A 239 5.12 25.09 24.48
N GLN A 240 4.50 24.19 23.71
CA GLN A 240 5.10 23.65 22.49
C GLN A 240 4.08 23.33 21.39
N PRO A 241 4.48 23.29 20.10
CA PRO A 241 3.59 22.85 19.02
C PRO A 241 3.03 21.46 19.29
N ILE A 242 1.74 21.25 19.02
CA ILE A 242 1.10 19.95 19.27
C ILE A 242 1.72 18.83 18.41
N GLY A 243 2.30 19.18 17.26
CA GLY A 243 3.05 18.29 16.39
C GLY A 243 4.35 17.73 16.99
N ARG A 244 4.79 18.18 18.17
CA ARG A 244 5.89 17.55 18.95
C ARG A 244 5.42 16.36 19.79
N PHE A 245 4.12 16.27 20.10
CA PHE A 245 3.60 15.16 20.89
C PHE A 245 3.53 13.90 20.03
N GLN A 246 4.18 12.81 20.47
CA GLN A 246 4.19 11.54 19.74
C GLN A 246 2.78 11.03 19.41
N ALA A 247 1.81 11.20 20.30
CA ALA A 247 0.42 10.80 20.05
C ALA A 247 -0.19 11.50 18.81
N VAL A 248 0.19 12.76 18.54
CA VAL A 248 -0.24 13.50 17.34
C VAL A 248 0.59 13.07 16.12
N GLN A 249 1.91 12.93 16.28
CA GLN A 249 2.81 12.49 15.21
C GLN A 249 2.40 11.13 14.65
N HIS A 250 2.17 10.14 15.52
CA HIS A 250 1.84 8.77 15.14
C HIS A 250 0.49 8.69 14.45
N LYS A 251 -0.51 9.41 14.98
CA LYS A 251 -1.83 9.54 14.35
C LYS A 251 -1.76 10.11 12.93
N LEU A 252 -0.95 11.16 12.74
CA LEU A 252 -0.76 11.74 11.40
C LEU A 252 0.09 10.85 10.49
N ALA A 253 1.07 10.12 11.03
CA ALA A 253 1.82 9.13 10.26
C ALA A 253 0.92 8.00 9.75
N ASP A 254 0.05 7.43 10.59
CA ASP A 254 -0.93 6.42 10.19
C ASP A 254 -1.89 6.98 9.12
N GLY A 255 -2.30 8.24 9.27
CA GLY A 255 -3.13 8.92 8.28
C GLY A 255 -2.45 9.02 6.91
N LEU A 256 -1.15 9.35 6.88
CA LEU A 256 -0.37 9.40 5.65
C LEU A 256 -0.20 8.01 5.02
N ILE A 257 0.10 6.98 5.81
CA ILE A 257 0.21 5.59 5.34
C ILE A 257 -1.09 5.18 4.62
N ALA A 258 -2.24 5.43 5.25
CA ALA A 258 -3.55 5.13 4.67
C ALA A 258 -3.81 5.92 3.37
N LEU A 259 -3.51 7.22 3.35
CA LEU A 259 -3.73 8.08 2.18
C LEU A 259 -2.86 7.68 0.98
N GLU A 260 -1.59 7.33 1.21
CA GLU A 260 -0.70 6.85 0.15
C GLU A 260 -1.11 5.46 -0.34
N GLY A 261 -1.50 4.54 0.56
CA GLY A 261 -2.01 3.23 0.20
C GLY A 261 -3.25 3.30 -0.71
N VAL A 262 -4.24 4.14 -0.34
CA VAL A 262 -5.44 4.37 -1.18
C VAL A 262 -5.06 4.99 -2.53
N ARG A 263 -4.19 6.01 -2.54
CA ARG A 263 -3.79 6.67 -3.79
C ARG A 263 -3.16 5.69 -4.78
N LEU A 264 -2.25 4.85 -4.31
CA LEU A 264 -1.51 3.92 -5.16
C LEU A 264 -2.42 2.82 -5.74
N ILE A 265 -3.28 2.21 -4.93
CA ILE A 265 -4.16 1.13 -5.43
C ILE A 265 -5.26 1.66 -6.36
N VAL A 266 -5.74 2.89 -6.14
CA VAL A 266 -6.70 3.55 -7.04
C VAL A 266 -6.05 3.86 -8.40
N ASP A 267 -4.84 4.41 -8.40
CA ASP A 267 -4.09 4.67 -9.64
C ASP A 267 -3.80 3.37 -10.39
N HIS A 268 -3.38 2.32 -9.68
CA HIS A 268 -3.11 1.01 -10.28
C HIS A 268 -4.35 0.40 -10.95
N ALA A 269 -5.50 0.40 -10.28
CA ALA A 269 -6.76 -0.09 -10.86
C ALA A 269 -7.15 0.69 -12.12
N ALA A 270 -6.95 2.01 -12.13
CA ALA A 270 -7.24 2.84 -13.30
C ALA A 270 -6.28 2.57 -14.46
N ARG A 271 -4.98 2.41 -14.19
CA ARG A 271 -3.99 2.05 -15.23
C ARG A 271 -4.31 0.71 -15.88
N LEU A 272 -4.66 -0.30 -15.09
CA LEU A 272 -5.06 -1.62 -15.61
C LEU A 272 -6.31 -1.53 -16.47
N HIS A 273 -7.31 -0.74 -16.04
CA HIS A 273 -8.52 -0.51 -16.83
C HIS A 273 -8.18 0.11 -18.19
N ASP A 274 -7.38 1.18 -18.20
CA ASP A 274 -7.04 1.90 -19.43
C ASP A 274 -6.15 1.08 -20.38
N GLN A 275 -5.42 0.09 -19.84
CA GLN A 275 -4.65 -0.89 -20.60
C GLN A 275 -5.48 -2.09 -21.09
N GLY A 276 -6.75 -2.20 -20.68
CA GLY A 276 -7.62 -3.32 -21.01
C GLY A 276 -7.29 -4.62 -20.25
N ASP A 277 -6.54 -4.53 -19.15
CA ASP A 277 -6.18 -5.69 -18.32
C ASP A 277 -7.39 -6.16 -17.51
N ARG A 278 -7.75 -7.44 -17.64
CA ARG A 278 -8.93 -8.03 -16.98
C ARG A 278 -8.92 -7.88 -15.45
N ASP A 279 -7.75 -7.81 -14.82
CA ASP A 279 -7.59 -7.77 -13.37
C ASP A 279 -7.96 -6.41 -12.77
N TRP A 280 -8.19 -5.38 -13.61
CA TRP A 280 -8.64 -4.07 -13.14
C TRP A 280 -9.89 -4.16 -12.24
N ARG A 281 -10.79 -5.12 -12.50
CA ARG A 281 -12.02 -5.34 -11.71
C ARG A 281 -11.69 -5.77 -10.28
N TYR A 282 -10.75 -6.69 -10.14
CA TYR A 282 -10.28 -7.15 -8.83
C TYR A 282 -9.61 -5.99 -8.08
N PHE A 283 -8.73 -5.24 -8.74
CA PHE A 283 -8.05 -4.10 -8.11
C PHE A 283 -8.99 -2.94 -7.79
N ALA A 284 -10.03 -2.71 -8.57
CA ALA A 284 -11.08 -1.73 -8.26
C ALA A 284 -11.86 -2.13 -7.00
N ASP A 285 -12.26 -3.39 -6.88
CA ASP A 285 -12.91 -3.90 -5.67
C ASP A 285 -11.94 -3.89 -4.46
N ALA A 286 -10.65 -4.21 -4.64
CA ALA A 286 -9.63 -4.09 -3.59
C ALA A 286 -9.44 -2.64 -3.10
N ALA A 287 -9.32 -1.69 -4.03
CA ALA A 287 -9.20 -0.28 -3.72
C ALA A 287 -10.40 0.23 -2.90
N VAL A 288 -11.63 -0.09 -3.33
CA VAL A 288 -12.86 0.35 -2.66
C VAL A 288 -13.03 -0.31 -1.29
N ALA A 289 -12.72 -1.60 -1.18
CA ALA A 289 -12.80 -2.33 0.09
C ALA A 289 -11.87 -1.74 1.15
N PHE A 290 -10.61 -1.47 0.79
CA PHE A 290 -9.64 -0.87 1.71
C PHE A 290 -9.97 0.58 2.04
N ALA A 291 -10.25 1.40 1.01
CA ALA A 291 -10.46 2.83 1.17
C ALA A 291 -11.64 3.19 2.07
N GLY A 292 -12.72 2.40 2.07
CA GLY A 292 -13.89 2.67 2.88
C GLY A 292 -13.56 2.80 4.37
N GLY A 293 -12.79 1.85 4.93
CA GLY A 293 -12.34 1.93 6.32
C GLY A 293 -11.23 2.97 6.53
N ALA A 294 -10.23 2.95 5.65
CA ALA A 294 -9.04 3.78 5.75
C ALA A 294 -9.36 5.29 5.72
N LEU A 295 -10.12 5.76 4.73
CA LEU A 295 -10.44 7.18 4.58
C LEU A 295 -11.34 7.71 5.69
N ARG A 296 -12.30 6.90 6.18
CA ARG A 296 -13.13 7.28 7.33
C ARG A 296 -12.28 7.43 8.60
N ARG A 297 -11.31 6.55 8.82
CA ARG A 297 -10.38 6.69 9.94
C ARG A 297 -9.53 7.95 9.82
N VAL A 298 -8.96 8.22 8.64
CA VAL A 298 -8.21 9.47 8.37
C VAL A 298 -9.09 10.70 8.66
N SER A 299 -10.34 10.67 8.20
CA SER A 299 -11.30 11.77 8.41
C SER A 299 -11.57 12.02 9.89
N LEU A 300 -11.87 10.97 10.67
CA LEU A 300 -12.10 11.07 12.11
C LEU A 300 -10.86 11.57 12.86
N GLU A 301 -9.68 11.03 12.54
CA GLU A 301 -8.44 11.40 13.23
C GLU A 301 -8.00 12.82 12.90
N THR A 302 -8.25 13.27 11.68
CA THR A 302 -8.07 14.67 11.28
C THR A 302 -8.93 15.60 12.15
N GLN A 303 -10.19 15.22 12.41
CA GLN A 303 -11.07 15.98 13.30
C GLN A 303 -10.56 16.00 14.75
N HIS A 304 -10.03 14.87 15.24
CA HIS A 304 -9.43 14.81 16.58
C HIS A 304 -8.20 15.72 16.71
N VAL A 305 -7.41 15.92 15.65
CA VAL A 305 -6.26 16.85 15.65
C VAL A 305 -6.71 18.30 15.77
N PHE A 306 -7.78 18.68 15.08
CA PHE A 306 -8.36 20.02 15.21
C PHE A 306 -9.01 20.25 16.58
N GLY A 307 -9.59 19.22 17.17
CA GLY A 307 -10.45 19.36 18.34
C GLY A 307 -11.69 20.18 18.00
N ALA A 308 -12.04 21.15 18.85
CA ALA A 308 -13.33 21.84 18.75
C ALA A 308 -13.55 22.66 17.47
N ILE A 309 -12.47 23.21 16.88
CA ILE A 309 -12.58 23.98 15.63
C ILE A 309 -12.98 23.09 14.44
N GLY A 310 -12.69 21.79 14.50
CA GLY A 310 -12.94 20.86 13.41
C GLY A 310 -14.41 20.57 13.13
N TYR A 311 -15.29 20.71 14.14
CA TYR A 311 -16.73 20.52 13.98
C TYR A 311 -17.50 21.82 13.71
N ALA A 312 -16.84 22.99 13.75
CA ALA A 312 -17.47 24.27 13.46
C ALA A 312 -17.65 24.43 11.94
N ASP A 313 -18.89 24.65 11.49
CA ASP A 313 -19.24 24.78 10.06
C ASP A 313 -18.64 26.03 9.39
N GLU A 314 -17.95 26.91 10.13
CA GLU A 314 -17.10 27.99 9.61
C GLU A 314 -15.72 27.48 9.16
N HIS A 315 -15.24 26.37 9.71
CA HIS A 315 -14.02 25.72 9.25
C HIS A 315 -14.29 24.91 7.97
N GLU A 316 -13.25 24.59 7.20
CA GLU A 316 -13.38 23.81 5.96
C GLU A 316 -13.54 22.30 6.24
N ALA A 317 -12.97 21.81 7.34
CA ALA A 317 -12.93 20.38 7.70
C ALA A 317 -14.28 19.64 7.69
N PRO A 318 -15.41 20.22 8.17
CA PRO A 318 -16.72 19.56 8.09
C PRO A 318 -17.17 19.24 6.66
N LEU A 319 -16.78 20.04 5.65
CA LEU A 319 -17.14 19.79 4.25
C LEU A 319 -16.50 18.47 3.78
N HIS A 320 -15.20 18.33 4.04
CA HIS A 320 -14.43 17.14 3.69
C HIS A 320 -14.87 15.91 4.46
N PHE A 321 -15.19 16.08 5.75
CA PHE A 321 -15.76 15.01 6.57
C PHE A 321 -17.05 14.46 5.93
N LYS A 322 -18.02 15.33 5.64
CA LYS A 322 -19.29 14.92 5.02
C LYS A 322 -19.05 14.22 3.68
N ARG A 323 -18.16 14.75 2.84
CA ARG A 323 -17.80 14.18 1.54
C ARG A 323 -17.21 12.77 1.64
N VAL A 324 -16.20 12.55 2.50
CA VAL A 324 -15.59 11.24 2.72
C VAL A 324 -16.63 10.21 3.13
N HIS A 325 -17.49 10.57 4.08
CA HIS A 325 -18.48 9.64 4.62
C HIS A 325 -19.60 9.31 3.62
N LEU A 326 -20.04 10.27 2.80
CA LEU A 326 -21.05 10.03 1.76
C LEU A 326 -20.49 9.18 0.60
N ASP A 327 -19.31 9.53 0.10
CA ASP A 327 -18.73 8.85 -1.06
C ASP A 327 -18.32 7.41 -0.75
N THR A 328 -17.85 7.12 0.47
CA THR A 328 -17.40 5.76 0.85
C THR A 328 -18.51 4.75 1.14
N ILE A 329 -19.77 5.21 1.24
CA ILE A 329 -20.94 4.32 1.47
C ILE A 329 -21.82 4.18 0.24
N ALA A 330 -21.75 5.14 -0.70
CA ALA A 330 -22.55 5.13 -1.92
C ALA A 330 -22.31 3.85 -2.75
N LEU A 331 -23.34 3.41 -3.45
CA LEU A 331 -23.30 2.22 -4.32
C LEU A 331 -22.84 0.96 -3.57
N GLY A 332 -23.26 0.80 -2.31
CA GLY A 332 -22.88 -0.33 -1.45
C GLY A 332 -21.44 -0.29 -0.91
N GLY A 333 -20.63 0.67 -1.36
CA GLY A 333 -19.28 0.96 -0.86
C GLY A 333 -18.38 -0.26 -0.68
N ALA A 334 -17.66 -0.27 0.45
CA ALA A 334 -16.73 -1.35 0.80
C ALA A 334 -17.42 -2.72 0.94
N ARG A 335 -18.70 -2.76 1.39
CA ARG A 335 -19.43 -4.04 1.53
C ARG A 335 -19.57 -4.74 0.19
N GLN A 336 -20.04 -4.01 -0.82
CA GLN A 336 -20.20 -4.57 -2.17
C GLN A 336 -18.85 -4.98 -2.79
N ALA A 337 -17.81 -4.18 -2.54
CA ALA A 337 -16.47 -4.47 -3.04
C ALA A 337 -15.88 -5.75 -2.45
N LYS A 338 -16.04 -5.97 -1.13
CA LYS A 338 -15.63 -7.22 -0.50
C LYS A 338 -16.38 -8.45 -1.01
N LEU A 339 -17.66 -8.32 -1.36
CA LEU A 339 -18.40 -9.41 -2.01
C LEU A 339 -17.77 -9.77 -3.36
N GLY A 340 -17.35 -8.78 -4.14
CA GLY A 340 -16.62 -8.99 -5.39
C GLY A 340 -15.27 -9.71 -5.19
N LEU A 341 -14.49 -9.31 -4.19
CA LEU A 341 -13.23 -9.97 -3.83
C LEU A 341 -13.46 -11.41 -3.36
N ALA A 342 -14.43 -11.64 -2.48
CA ALA A 342 -14.76 -12.98 -2.01
C ALA A 342 -15.22 -13.89 -3.16
N ALA A 343 -16.01 -13.35 -4.10
CA ALA A 343 -16.40 -14.09 -5.29
C ALA A 343 -15.20 -14.48 -6.15
N HIS A 344 -14.25 -13.56 -6.37
CA HIS A 344 -12.99 -13.88 -7.06
C HIS A 344 -12.22 -15.01 -6.37
N LEU A 345 -12.12 -14.96 -5.04
CA LEU A 345 -11.30 -15.91 -4.27
C LEU A 345 -11.91 -17.31 -4.18
N PHE A 346 -13.25 -17.44 -4.23
CA PHE A 346 -13.95 -18.66 -3.82
C PHE A 346 -14.98 -19.20 -4.83
N ASP A 347 -15.59 -18.35 -5.66
CA ASP A 347 -16.62 -18.80 -6.59
C ASP A 347 -16.00 -19.39 -7.86
N GLY A 348 -16.73 -20.28 -8.54
CA GLY A 348 -16.29 -20.85 -9.82
C GLY A 348 -14.97 -21.65 -9.75
N GLY A 349 -14.61 -22.16 -8.58
CA GLY A 349 -13.33 -22.85 -8.35
C GLY A 349 -12.23 -21.96 -7.75
N GLY A 350 -12.50 -20.67 -7.54
CA GLY A 350 -11.63 -19.71 -6.83
C GLY A 350 -10.34 -19.37 -7.57
N ALA A 351 -9.98 -18.09 -7.58
CA ALA A 351 -8.72 -17.61 -8.13
C ALA A 351 -7.76 -17.17 -7.02
N ALA A 352 -6.45 -17.31 -7.30
CA ALA A 352 -5.41 -16.72 -6.48
C ALA A 352 -5.40 -15.18 -6.61
N LEU A 353 -4.62 -14.52 -5.76
CA LEU A 353 -4.25 -13.12 -5.95
C LEU A 353 -3.64 -12.91 -7.35
N PRO A 354 -3.97 -11.82 -8.07
CA PRO A 354 -3.37 -11.50 -9.35
C PRO A 354 -1.83 -11.50 -9.33
N THR A 355 -1.24 -12.00 -10.42
CA THR A 355 0.22 -11.94 -10.60
C THR A 355 0.58 -10.62 -11.26
N TYR A 356 1.47 -9.85 -10.62
CA TYR A 356 1.86 -8.54 -11.15
C TYR A 356 2.73 -8.71 -12.40
N ASP A 357 2.42 -7.95 -13.45
CA ASP A 357 3.35 -7.77 -14.56
C ASP A 357 4.54 -6.92 -14.08
N LEU A 358 5.73 -7.53 -14.07
CA LEU A 358 6.99 -6.89 -13.68
C LEU A 358 7.81 -6.46 -14.92
N GLY A 359 7.14 -6.33 -16.06
CA GLY A 359 7.73 -6.10 -17.36
C GLY A 359 8.43 -7.35 -17.91
N PRO A 360 8.89 -7.29 -19.19
CA PRO A 360 9.46 -8.45 -19.85
C PRO A 360 10.66 -9.08 -19.10
N ALA A 361 11.57 -8.26 -18.59
CA ALA A 361 12.76 -8.73 -17.88
C ALA A 361 12.42 -9.33 -16.51
N GLY A 362 11.55 -8.67 -15.74
CA GLY A 362 11.10 -9.18 -14.43
C GLY A 362 10.33 -10.49 -14.57
N ASN A 363 9.41 -10.58 -15.55
CA ASN A 363 8.65 -11.81 -15.80
C ASN A 363 9.55 -12.96 -16.27
N ALA A 364 10.50 -12.69 -17.17
CA ALA A 364 11.45 -13.71 -17.62
C ALA A 364 12.32 -14.23 -16.45
N LEU A 365 12.79 -13.34 -15.57
CA LEU A 365 13.54 -13.75 -14.39
C LEU A 365 12.67 -14.54 -13.40
N ARG A 366 11.39 -14.18 -13.23
CA ARG A 366 10.44 -14.96 -12.41
C ARG A 366 10.39 -16.41 -12.88
N ASP A 367 10.25 -16.63 -14.18
CA ASP A 367 10.16 -17.96 -14.77
C ASP A 367 11.51 -18.72 -14.68
N GLU A 368 12.62 -18.02 -14.87
CA GLU A 368 13.96 -18.56 -14.70
C GLU A 368 14.20 -19.06 -13.27
N VAL A 369 13.87 -18.22 -12.27
CA VAL A 369 14.02 -18.53 -10.84
C VAL A 369 13.10 -19.68 -10.46
N ARG A 370 11.85 -19.70 -10.94
CA ARG A 370 10.91 -20.80 -10.69
C ARG A 370 11.46 -22.12 -11.22
N GLY A 371 11.86 -22.16 -12.49
CA GLY A 371 12.43 -23.35 -13.09
C GLY A 371 13.74 -23.78 -12.41
N TRP A 372 14.53 -22.84 -11.90
CA TRP A 372 15.72 -23.15 -11.12
C TRP A 372 15.39 -23.77 -9.76
N LEU A 373 14.39 -23.25 -9.04
CA LEU A 373 13.91 -23.83 -7.77
C LEU A 373 13.37 -25.24 -7.99
N ASP A 374 12.60 -25.49 -9.05
CA ASP A 374 12.09 -26.83 -9.38
C ASP A 374 13.21 -27.86 -9.56
N ARG A 375 14.37 -27.44 -10.08
CA ARG A 375 15.54 -28.32 -10.28
C ARG A 375 16.44 -28.45 -9.05
N ASN A 376 16.59 -27.39 -8.26
CA ASN A 376 17.63 -27.30 -7.22
C ASN A 376 17.07 -27.28 -5.78
N TRP A 377 15.77 -27.00 -5.61
CA TRP A 377 15.09 -26.79 -4.34
C TRP A 377 13.65 -27.34 -4.34
N ALA A 378 13.51 -28.60 -4.77
CA ALA A 378 12.24 -29.32 -4.77
C ALA A 378 12.42 -30.76 -4.26
N GLY A 379 11.33 -31.53 -4.26
CA GLY A 379 11.33 -32.95 -3.89
C GLY A 379 11.88 -33.22 -2.48
N GLU A 380 12.67 -34.29 -2.35
CA GLU A 380 13.15 -34.76 -1.05
C GLU A 380 14.07 -33.76 -0.35
N ARG A 381 14.90 -33.00 -1.08
CA ARG A 381 15.78 -31.98 -0.48
C ARG A 381 14.96 -30.91 0.25
N LYS A 382 13.91 -30.42 -0.40
CA LYS A 382 12.99 -29.44 0.21
C LYS A 382 12.19 -30.08 1.34
N ALA A 383 11.67 -31.30 1.15
CA ALA A 383 10.90 -32.01 2.16
C ALA A 383 11.72 -32.35 3.41
N GLU A 384 13.02 -32.64 3.28
CA GLU A 384 13.94 -32.80 4.41
C GLU A 384 14.12 -31.48 5.17
N PHE A 385 14.34 -30.38 4.45
CA PHE A 385 14.42 -29.05 5.05
C PHE A 385 13.13 -28.67 5.80
N ASP A 386 11.98 -28.90 5.17
CA ASP A 386 10.64 -28.65 5.72
C ASP A 386 10.27 -29.59 6.89
N ARG A 387 11.06 -30.62 7.19
CA ARG A 387 10.88 -31.47 8.39
C ARG A 387 11.72 -31.02 9.58
N ARG A 388 12.75 -30.19 9.37
CA ARG A 388 13.61 -29.66 10.44
C ARG A 388 12.77 -28.79 11.39
N PRO A 389 13.14 -28.61 12.67
CA PRO A 389 12.48 -27.60 13.51
C PRO A 389 12.60 -26.20 12.91
N PHE A 390 11.64 -25.30 13.15
CA PHE A 390 11.66 -23.94 12.62
C PHE A 390 12.96 -23.19 12.93
N ALA A 391 13.56 -23.43 14.10
CA ALA A 391 14.87 -22.91 14.51
C ALA A 391 16.02 -23.20 13.53
N LYS A 392 15.85 -24.23 12.69
CA LYS A 392 16.84 -24.71 11.71
C LYS A 392 16.39 -24.48 10.27
N ARG A 393 15.31 -23.72 10.04
CA ARG A 393 14.77 -23.39 8.71
C ARG A 393 15.08 -21.97 8.23
N GLU A 394 15.87 -21.21 8.99
CA GLU A 394 16.24 -19.86 8.54
C GLU A 394 17.30 -19.90 7.44
N PHE A 395 18.31 -20.76 7.55
CA PHE A 395 19.46 -20.80 6.65
C PHE A 395 19.90 -22.23 6.33
N ASP A 396 20.32 -22.47 5.09
CA ASP A 396 20.96 -23.72 4.66
C ASP A 396 22.24 -23.39 3.89
N ALA A 397 23.40 -23.77 4.43
CA ALA A 397 24.70 -23.44 3.83
C ALA A 397 24.89 -24.08 2.45
N GLY A 398 24.33 -25.27 2.23
CA GLY A 398 24.38 -25.95 0.94
C GLY A 398 23.57 -25.20 -0.11
N PHE A 399 22.37 -24.75 0.25
CA PHE A 399 21.54 -23.90 -0.59
C PHE A 399 22.22 -22.57 -0.91
N ALA A 400 22.78 -21.89 0.10
CA ALA A 400 23.49 -20.63 -0.07
C ALA A 400 24.66 -20.72 -1.07
N ARG A 401 25.43 -21.82 -1.06
CA ARG A 401 26.49 -22.04 -2.05
C ARG A 401 25.96 -22.30 -3.46
N VAL A 402 24.91 -23.10 -3.58
CA VAL A 402 24.31 -23.47 -4.86
C VAL A 402 23.67 -22.25 -5.54
N ILE A 403 23.00 -21.37 -4.78
CA ILE A 403 22.48 -20.11 -5.32
C ILE A 403 23.58 -19.05 -5.50
N GLY A 404 24.65 -19.07 -4.70
CA GLY A 404 25.80 -18.21 -4.91
C GLY A 404 26.45 -18.43 -6.30
N ALA A 405 26.45 -19.67 -6.79
CA ALA A 405 26.96 -20.00 -8.12
C ALA A 405 26.17 -19.39 -9.29
N THR A 406 24.92 -18.94 -9.07
CA THR A 406 24.12 -18.24 -10.09
C THR A 406 24.43 -16.74 -10.14
N GLY A 407 25.11 -16.21 -9.12
CA GLY A 407 25.30 -14.77 -8.91
C GLY A 407 24.06 -14.04 -8.38
N TRP A 408 22.96 -14.73 -8.07
CA TRP A 408 21.73 -14.08 -7.61
C TRP A 408 21.80 -13.55 -6.17
N ILE A 409 22.80 -13.95 -5.37
CA ILE A 409 23.04 -13.29 -4.07
C ILE A 409 23.38 -11.79 -4.27
N GLY A 410 24.08 -11.47 -5.35
CA GLY A 410 24.42 -10.10 -5.76
C GLY A 410 23.57 -9.56 -6.90
N LEU A 411 22.32 -10.03 -7.05
CA LEU A 411 21.46 -9.74 -8.21
C LEU A 411 21.40 -8.24 -8.54
N GLY A 412 21.13 -7.40 -7.53
CA GLY A 412 21.07 -5.94 -7.67
C GLY A 412 22.39 -5.20 -7.53
N TRP A 413 23.52 -5.89 -7.27
CA TRP A 413 24.79 -5.21 -7.05
C TRP A 413 25.38 -4.69 -8.38
N PRO A 414 26.11 -3.57 -8.38
CA PRO A 414 26.85 -3.12 -9.55
C PRO A 414 27.84 -4.18 -10.07
N GLU A 415 28.01 -4.26 -11.38
CA GLU A 415 28.91 -5.24 -12.04
C GLU A 415 30.36 -5.14 -11.52
N ARG A 416 30.85 -3.94 -11.20
CA ARG A 416 32.21 -3.73 -10.65
C ARG A 416 32.46 -4.47 -9.32
N PHE A 417 31.40 -4.89 -8.64
CA PHE A 417 31.46 -5.66 -7.39
C PHE A 417 31.07 -7.13 -7.60
N GLY A 418 30.96 -7.60 -8.85
CA GLY A 418 30.58 -8.97 -9.19
C GLY A 418 29.07 -9.24 -9.21
N GLY A 419 28.25 -8.17 -9.18
CA GLY A 419 26.80 -8.27 -9.31
C GLY A 419 26.30 -8.29 -10.75
N GLN A 420 24.97 -8.25 -10.90
CA GLN A 420 24.31 -8.25 -12.21
C GLN A 420 23.59 -6.94 -12.55
N ALA A 421 23.63 -5.94 -11.67
CA ALA A 421 22.97 -4.64 -11.83
C ALA A 421 21.49 -4.72 -12.26
N ARG A 422 20.78 -5.76 -11.80
CA ARG A 422 19.39 -6.04 -12.19
C ARG A 422 18.45 -4.98 -11.63
N SER A 423 17.42 -4.67 -12.40
CA SER A 423 16.43 -3.66 -12.06
C SER A 423 15.67 -3.97 -10.76
N PRO A 424 15.06 -2.95 -10.10
CA PRO A 424 14.21 -3.19 -8.92
C PRO A 424 13.07 -4.20 -9.17
N LEU A 425 12.49 -4.22 -10.38
CA LEU A 425 11.44 -5.16 -10.76
C LEU A 425 11.94 -6.60 -10.87
N GLU A 426 13.13 -6.81 -11.44
CA GLU A 426 13.79 -8.13 -11.45
C GLU A 426 14.12 -8.59 -10.02
N GLN A 427 14.53 -7.68 -9.13
CA GLN A 427 14.75 -8.02 -7.73
C GLN A 427 13.46 -8.42 -7.01
N ILE A 428 12.32 -7.75 -7.28
CA ILE A 428 11.00 -8.17 -6.78
C ILE A 428 10.62 -9.55 -7.32
N ALA A 429 10.81 -9.80 -8.63
CA ALA A 429 10.52 -11.10 -9.24
C ALA A 429 11.29 -12.23 -8.54
N PHE A 430 12.58 -12.01 -8.28
CA PHE A 430 13.41 -12.95 -7.56
C PHE A 430 12.93 -13.18 -6.13
N MET A 431 12.68 -12.11 -5.35
CA MET A 431 12.20 -12.23 -3.96
C MET A 431 10.84 -12.94 -3.90
N GLU A 432 9.87 -12.54 -4.72
CA GLU A 432 8.53 -13.15 -4.78
C GLU A 432 8.63 -14.66 -5.03
N THR A 433 9.43 -15.05 -6.03
CA THR A 433 9.57 -16.46 -6.42
C THR A 433 10.29 -17.28 -5.35
N MET A 434 11.30 -16.70 -4.69
CA MET A 434 12.02 -17.36 -3.60
C MET A 434 11.12 -17.61 -2.38
N GLU A 435 10.28 -16.63 -2.02
CA GLU A 435 9.31 -16.77 -0.92
C GLU A 435 8.23 -17.81 -1.28
N GLN A 436 7.70 -17.79 -2.50
CA GLN A 436 6.76 -18.82 -3.00
C GLN A 436 7.38 -20.23 -2.98
N GLY A 437 8.67 -20.34 -3.28
CA GLY A 437 9.43 -21.58 -3.19
C GLY A 437 9.72 -22.04 -1.75
N GLY A 438 9.42 -21.23 -0.73
CA GLY A 438 9.81 -21.49 0.65
C GLY A 438 11.33 -21.66 0.79
N ALA A 439 12.11 -20.85 0.06
CA ALA A 439 13.56 -20.92 0.06
C ALA A 439 14.17 -20.34 1.35
N PRO A 440 15.30 -20.88 1.84
CA PRO A 440 16.02 -20.34 3.00
C PRO A 440 16.57 -18.93 2.75
N ARG A 441 16.90 -18.20 3.82
CA ARG A 441 17.62 -16.92 3.77
C ARG A 441 18.93 -17.07 2.99
N ILE A 442 19.28 -16.03 2.25
CA ILE A 442 20.54 -15.90 1.53
C ILE A 442 21.24 -14.57 1.82
N GLY A 443 22.56 -14.56 1.69
CA GLY A 443 23.38 -13.35 1.63
C GLY A 443 23.40 -12.45 2.87
N ALA A 444 24.15 -11.36 2.78
CA ALA A 444 24.32 -10.36 3.83
C ALA A 444 24.14 -8.96 3.23
N ALA A 445 22.93 -8.65 2.76
CA ALA A 445 22.65 -7.49 1.91
C ALA A 445 23.05 -6.14 2.55
N ILE A 446 22.79 -5.95 3.85
CA ILE A 446 23.14 -4.72 4.58
C ILE A 446 24.66 -4.54 4.59
N GLN A 447 25.39 -5.59 4.95
CA GLN A 447 26.85 -5.55 5.09
C GLN A 447 27.53 -5.39 3.73
N ALA A 448 27.02 -6.07 2.70
CA ALA A 448 27.49 -5.90 1.34
C ALA A 448 27.33 -4.46 0.86
N ASN A 449 26.16 -3.84 1.08
CA ASN A 449 25.94 -2.44 0.73
C ASN A 449 26.87 -1.50 1.49
N ALA A 450 27.06 -1.72 2.80
CA ALA A 450 28.00 -0.94 3.58
C ALA A 450 29.43 -1.04 3.03
N LEU A 451 29.88 -2.24 2.66
CA LEU A 451 31.20 -2.47 2.08
C LEU A 451 31.36 -1.88 0.68
N MET A 452 30.33 -1.97 -0.18
CA MET A 452 30.34 -1.35 -1.51
C MET A 452 30.40 0.18 -1.45
N MET A 453 29.80 0.79 -0.43
CA MET A 453 29.76 2.24 -0.26
C MET A 453 30.94 2.82 0.52
N PHE A 454 31.39 2.12 1.56
CA PHE A 454 32.31 2.66 2.57
C PHE A 454 33.53 1.77 2.84
N GLY A 455 33.56 0.55 2.29
CA GLY A 455 34.70 -0.34 2.44
C GLY A 455 35.91 0.11 1.61
N THR A 456 37.11 -0.18 2.11
CA THR A 456 38.34 0.00 1.33
C THR A 456 38.41 -1.02 0.19
N GLU A 457 39.27 -0.80 -0.81
CA GLU A 457 39.45 -1.77 -1.91
C GLU A 457 39.85 -3.17 -1.40
N GLN A 458 40.70 -3.23 -0.36
CA GLN A 458 41.12 -4.49 0.24
C GLN A 458 39.94 -5.21 0.92
N GLN A 459 39.10 -4.47 1.66
CA GLN A 459 37.90 -5.03 2.27
C GLN A 459 36.91 -5.51 1.21
N GLN A 460 36.69 -4.74 0.14
CA GLN A 460 35.81 -5.11 -0.96
C GLN A 460 36.29 -6.39 -1.65
N ARG A 461 37.59 -6.51 -1.94
CA ARG A 461 38.18 -7.71 -2.56
C ARG A 461 38.14 -8.96 -1.67
N SER A 462 38.12 -8.78 -0.35
CA SER A 462 38.13 -9.88 0.61
C SER A 462 36.72 -10.36 0.95
N TYR A 463 35.80 -9.45 1.29
CA TYR A 463 34.50 -9.81 1.87
C TYR A 463 33.38 -9.97 0.83
N LEU A 464 33.31 -9.11 -0.19
CA LEU A 464 32.21 -9.16 -1.17
C LEU A 464 32.17 -10.50 -1.94
N PRO A 465 33.31 -11.07 -2.39
CA PRO A 465 33.29 -12.38 -3.06
C PRO A 465 32.83 -13.53 -2.16
N GLU A 466 33.15 -13.51 -0.86
CA GLU A 466 32.67 -14.53 0.08
C GLU A 466 31.14 -14.47 0.26
N ILE A 467 30.57 -13.27 0.29
CA ILE A 467 29.12 -13.08 0.35
C ILE A 467 28.47 -13.58 -0.95
N LEU A 468 29.00 -13.20 -2.12
CA LEU A 468 28.47 -13.61 -3.43
C LEU A 468 28.43 -15.12 -3.61
N ARG A 469 29.46 -15.83 -3.12
CA ARG A 469 29.52 -17.30 -3.18
C ARG A 469 28.66 -18.00 -2.12
N GLY A 470 27.98 -17.24 -1.25
CA GLY A 470 27.20 -17.80 -0.15
C GLY A 470 28.04 -18.47 0.94
N GLU A 471 29.31 -18.06 1.07
CA GLU A 471 30.28 -18.64 2.01
C GLU A 471 30.33 -17.88 3.34
N ALA A 472 29.92 -16.61 3.36
CA ALA A 472 29.97 -15.75 4.54
C ALA A 472 28.63 -15.07 4.82
N MET A 473 28.02 -15.45 5.95
CA MET A 473 26.95 -14.68 6.59
C MET A 473 27.53 -13.74 7.63
N HIS A 474 26.86 -12.62 7.86
CA HIS A 474 27.25 -11.63 8.84
C HIS A 474 26.21 -11.48 9.95
N GLY A 475 26.70 -11.46 11.20
CA GLY A 475 25.98 -11.00 12.38
C GLY A 475 25.78 -9.49 12.36
N MET A 476 24.74 -9.01 13.07
CA MET A 476 24.50 -7.59 13.31
C MET A 476 24.75 -7.27 14.78
N GLY A 477 25.74 -6.41 15.03
CA GLY A 477 26.24 -6.07 16.36
C GLY A 477 25.91 -4.64 16.73
N TYR A 478 24.62 -4.29 16.76
CA TYR A 478 24.19 -2.90 16.97
C TYR A 478 23.65 -2.70 18.39
N SER A 479 22.54 -3.37 18.70
CA SER A 479 21.78 -3.16 19.93
C SER A 479 22.50 -3.63 21.18
N GLU A 480 22.29 -2.90 22.27
CA GLU A 480 22.79 -3.18 23.61
C GLU A 480 21.63 -3.11 24.62
N PRO A 481 21.79 -3.63 25.86
CA PRO A 481 20.71 -3.63 26.86
C PRO A 481 20.10 -2.25 27.16
N GLN A 482 20.86 -1.18 26.97
CA GLN A 482 20.42 0.20 27.19
C GLN A 482 20.44 1.04 25.89
N ALA A 483 20.65 0.42 24.73
CA ALA A 483 20.72 1.12 23.44
C ALA A 483 20.09 0.26 22.32
N GLY A 484 18.77 0.39 22.16
CA GLY A 484 18.00 -0.20 21.06
C GLY A 484 17.59 0.88 20.06
N SER A 485 16.39 1.45 20.26
CA SER A 485 15.88 2.57 19.45
C SER A 485 16.77 3.82 19.55
N ASP A 486 17.30 4.13 20.74
CA ASP A 486 18.34 5.14 20.93
C ASP A 486 19.73 4.53 20.71
N LEU A 487 19.97 4.08 19.48
CA LEU A 487 21.22 3.40 19.12
C LEU A 487 22.46 4.31 19.32
N ALA A 488 22.28 5.62 19.24
CA ALA A 488 23.34 6.60 19.45
C ALA A 488 23.93 6.55 20.88
N ALA A 489 23.23 5.95 21.85
CA ALA A 489 23.66 5.79 23.23
C ALA A 489 24.51 4.53 23.51
N LEU A 490 24.90 3.76 22.48
CA LEU A 490 25.71 2.55 22.63
C LEU A 490 27.03 2.79 23.40
N ARG A 491 27.47 1.78 24.16
CA ARG A 491 28.60 1.85 25.10
C ARG A 491 29.73 0.87 24.79
N THR A 492 29.50 -0.18 24.00
CA THR A 492 30.57 -1.05 23.50
C THR A 492 31.67 -0.18 22.91
N SER A 493 32.89 -0.31 23.41
CA SER A 493 34.00 0.56 23.03
C SER A 493 35.02 -0.17 22.17
N ALA A 494 35.62 0.55 21.24
CA ALA A 494 36.80 0.12 20.49
C ALA A 494 37.91 1.16 20.73
N VAL A 495 38.98 0.76 21.39
CA VAL A 495 40.12 1.63 21.72
C VAL A 495 41.32 1.18 20.92
N ARG A 496 42.04 2.13 20.32
CA ARG A 496 43.26 1.82 19.57
C ARG A 496 44.40 1.49 20.53
N ASP A 497 45.06 0.35 20.31
CA ASP A 497 46.24 -0.11 21.03
C ASP A 497 47.27 -0.62 20.01
N GLY A 498 48.27 0.22 19.70
CA GLY A 498 49.25 -0.04 18.65
C GLY A 498 48.61 -0.16 17.26
N ASP A 499 48.77 -1.34 16.65
CA ASP A 499 48.25 -1.78 15.35
C ASP A 499 46.93 -2.58 15.46
N HIS A 500 46.28 -2.54 16.63
CA HIS A 500 45.00 -3.20 16.86
C HIS A 500 43.94 -2.24 17.43
N TRP A 501 42.67 -2.62 17.26
CA TRP A 501 41.55 -2.17 18.06
C TRP A 501 41.28 -3.21 19.16
N VAL A 502 41.11 -2.74 20.39
CA VAL A 502 40.67 -3.55 21.53
C VAL A 502 39.21 -3.24 21.81
N ILE A 503 38.36 -4.25 21.70
CA ILE A 503 36.91 -4.13 21.78
C ILE A 503 36.41 -4.73 23.08
N ASN A 504 35.64 -3.93 23.82
CA ASN A 504 35.05 -4.31 25.09
C ASN A 504 33.57 -3.90 25.16
N GLY A 505 32.70 -4.82 25.56
CA GLY A 505 31.27 -4.53 25.73
C GLY A 505 30.38 -5.74 25.48
N GLN A 506 29.12 -5.46 25.14
CA GLN A 506 28.14 -6.50 24.85
C GLN A 506 27.13 -6.03 23.80
N LYS A 507 26.69 -6.97 22.97
CA LYS A 507 25.58 -6.82 22.03
C LYS A 507 24.50 -7.83 22.35
N ILE A 508 23.25 -7.48 22.05
CA ILE A 508 22.09 -8.34 22.29
C ILE A 508 21.22 -8.44 21.05
N TRP A 509 20.39 -9.47 20.99
CA TRP A 509 19.45 -9.73 19.90
C TRP A 509 20.09 -10.05 18.53
N THR A 510 21.32 -10.60 18.49
CA THR A 510 21.97 -10.97 17.22
C THR A 510 21.38 -12.28 16.67
N THR A 511 20.50 -12.20 15.67
CA THR A 511 19.84 -13.38 15.03
C THR A 511 20.83 -14.28 14.27
N THR A 512 21.73 -13.69 13.49
CA THR A 512 22.73 -14.40 12.67
C THR A 512 24.08 -14.55 13.39
N TRP A 513 24.05 -14.86 14.70
CA TRP A 513 25.24 -15.01 15.54
C TRP A 513 26.19 -16.13 15.09
N TRP A 514 25.67 -17.08 14.32
CA TRP A 514 26.40 -18.18 13.69
C TRP A 514 27.13 -17.77 12.39
N GLY A 515 27.04 -16.49 11.99
CA GLY A 515 27.77 -15.96 10.84
C GLY A 515 29.29 -15.97 11.04
N LYS A 516 30.04 -15.85 9.93
CA LYS A 516 31.51 -15.83 9.94
C LYS A 516 32.08 -14.55 10.57
N TYR A 517 31.37 -13.44 10.38
CA TYR A 517 31.78 -12.13 10.88
C TYR A 517 30.62 -11.41 11.58
N MET A 518 30.92 -10.52 12.52
CA MET A 518 30.02 -9.52 13.07
C MET A 518 30.24 -8.18 12.37
N PHE A 519 29.17 -7.53 11.94
CA PHE A 519 29.20 -6.11 11.58
C PHE A 519 28.83 -5.28 12.81
N LEU A 520 29.85 -4.74 13.47
CA LEU A 520 29.79 -4.24 14.84
C LEU A 520 29.84 -2.71 14.88
N ALA A 521 28.90 -2.10 15.61
CA ALA A 521 28.95 -0.68 15.97
C ALA A 521 29.59 -0.50 17.34
N ALA A 522 30.65 0.29 17.44
CA ALA A 522 31.35 0.56 18.70
C ALA A 522 31.74 2.03 18.85
N ARG A 523 31.81 2.48 20.10
CA ARG A 523 32.23 3.79 20.57
C ARG A 523 33.76 3.91 20.45
N THR A 524 34.21 4.83 19.59
CA THR A 524 35.64 5.17 19.45
C THR A 524 35.97 6.52 20.08
N ASP A 525 34.96 7.38 20.28
CA ASP A 525 35.08 8.63 21.03
C ASP A 525 33.92 8.74 22.04
N ARG A 526 34.26 8.75 23.34
CA ARG A 526 33.32 8.82 24.45
C ARG A 526 32.85 10.25 24.76
N ASP A 527 33.62 11.25 24.36
CA ASP A 527 33.38 12.66 24.66
C ASP A 527 32.67 13.40 23.51
N ALA A 528 32.53 12.74 22.37
CA ALA A 528 31.82 13.22 21.19
C ALA A 528 30.40 13.76 21.50
N LYS A 529 30.13 14.98 21.01
CA LYS A 529 28.81 15.63 21.09
C LYS A 529 28.38 16.11 19.71
N PRO A 530 27.22 15.67 19.19
CA PRO A 530 26.27 14.71 19.77
C PRO A 530 26.80 13.27 19.76
N PRO A 531 26.30 12.36 20.64
CA PRO A 531 26.87 11.02 20.80
C PRO A 531 27.04 10.23 19.50
N HIS A 532 26.14 10.35 18.52
CA HIS A 532 26.26 9.56 17.29
C HIS A 532 27.55 9.82 16.48
N VAL A 533 28.22 10.97 16.66
CA VAL A 533 29.48 11.27 15.95
C VAL A 533 30.70 10.60 16.58
N GLY A 534 30.55 9.86 17.69
CA GLY A 534 31.64 9.10 18.32
C GLY A 534 31.61 7.60 18.03
N ILE A 535 30.83 7.18 17.03
CA ILE A 535 30.61 5.76 16.69
C ILE A 535 31.43 5.39 15.45
N SER A 536 32.03 4.21 15.45
CA SER A 536 32.70 3.58 14.31
C SER A 536 32.11 2.20 14.01
N MET A 537 32.27 1.74 12.76
CA MET A 537 31.83 0.42 12.30
C MET A 537 33.02 -0.51 12.07
N PHE A 538 32.87 -1.78 12.44
CA PHE A 538 33.92 -2.79 12.33
C PHE A 538 33.39 -4.10 11.74
N ILE A 539 34.25 -4.85 11.06
CA ILE A 539 34.04 -6.26 10.74
C ILE A 539 34.89 -7.10 11.69
N VAL A 540 34.25 -7.95 12.50
CA VAL A 540 34.92 -8.75 13.53
C VAL A 540 34.72 -10.24 13.23
N PRO A 541 35.78 -11.03 12.97
CA PRO A 541 35.66 -12.49 12.85
C PRO A 541 35.08 -13.09 14.14
N MET A 542 34.06 -13.94 14.01
CA MET A 542 33.33 -14.47 15.17
C MET A 542 34.12 -15.51 15.98
N ASP A 543 35.25 -15.98 15.45
CA ASP A 543 36.23 -16.86 16.11
C ASP A 543 37.39 -16.10 16.78
N THR A 544 37.37 -14.76 16.77
CA THR A 544 38.39 -13.95 17.44
C THR A 544 38.39 -14.25 18.95
N PRO A 545 39.56 -14.50 19.57
CA PRO A 545 39.66 -14.68 21.02
C PRO A 545 39.07 -13.50 21.81
N GLY A 546 38.39 -13.81 22.91
CA GLY A 546 37.69 -12.84 23.74
C GLY A 546 36.20 -12.67 23.42
N ILE A 547 35.71 -13.27 22.33
CA ILE A 547 34.28 -13.30 22.01
C ILE A 547 33.60 -14.46 22.75
N SER A 548 32.56 -14.15 23.51
CA SER A 548 31.66 -15.15 24.10
C SER A 548 30.26 -15.01 23.52
N ILE A 549 29.68 -16.13 23.06
CA ILE A 549 28.37 -16.19 22.44
C ILE A 549 27.42 -16.92 23.39
N CYS A 550 26.30 -16.27 23.74
CA CYS A 550 25.26 -16.82 24.60
C CYS A 550 23.93 -16.88 23.82
N PRO A 551 23.65 -17.98 23.09
CA PRO A 551 22.40 -18.15 22.36
C PRO A 551 21.19 -18.30 23.27
N SER A 552 20.03 -17.88 22.79
CA SER A 552 18.72 -18.06 23.40
C SER A 552 17.66 -18.33 22.32
N THR A 553 16.54 -18.91 22.73
CA THR A 553 15.40 -19.20 21.86
C THR A 553 14.39 -18.05 21.87
N THR A 554 13.74 -17.79 20.74
CA THR A 554 12.66 -16.80 20.66
C THR A 554 11.30 -17.45 20.90
N MET A 555 10.29 -16.61 21.13
CA MET A 555 8.91 -17.08 21.22
C MET A 555 8.38 -17.67 19.91
N TYR A 556 9.03 -17.51 18.76
CA TYR A 556 8.61 -18.02 17.44
C TYR A 556 9.42 -19.24 16.98
N ASP A 557 10.10 -19.90 17.92
CA ASP A 557 11.00 -21.04 17.71
C ASP A 557 12.23 -20.71 16.84
N GLY A 558 12.63 -19.45 16.80
CA GLY A 558 13.91 -19.01 16.26
C GLY A 558 15.01 -18.95 17.32
N SER A 559 16.15 -18.36 16.97
CA SER A 559 17.23 -18.10 17.93
C SER A 559 17.88 -16.74 17.71
N PHE A 560 18.46 -16.21 18.77
CA PHE A 560 19.37 -15.07 18.75
C PHE A 560 20.47 -15.33 19.77
N ALA A 561 21.51 -14.49 19.80
CA ALA A 561 22.50 -14.54 20.87
C ALA A 561 22.82 -13.16 21.43
N ASN A 562 23.22 -13.17 22.69
CA ASN A 562 23.98 -12.08 23.30
C ASN A 562 25.47 -12.37 23.07
N ILE A 563 26.20 -11.35 22.65
CA ILE A 563 27.62 -11.45 22.31
C ILE A 563 28.39 -10.55 23.25
N PHE A 564 29.37 -11.11 23.96
CA PHE A 564 30.25 -10.39 24.87
C PHE A 564 31.64 -10.28 24.25
N TYR A 565 32.24 -9.11 24.40
CA TYR A 565 33.58 -8.80 23.92
C TYR A 565 34.42 -8.46 25.14
N ASP A 566 35.43 -9.29 25.43
CA ASP A 566 36.39 -9.12 26.52
C ASP A 566 37.80 -9.07 25.93
N ASP A 567 38.37 -7.86 25.87
CA ASP A 567 39.66 -7.57 25.26
C ASP A 567 39.86 -8.17 23.85
N VAL A 568 38.80 -8.15 23.03
CA VAL A 568 38.83 -8.66 21.65
C VAL A 568 39.73 -7.79 20.79
N ARG A 569 40.83 -8.35 20.26
CA ARG A 569 41.82 -7.62 19.45
C ARG A 569 41.62 -7.90 17.96
N ILE A 570 41.40 -6.85 17.17
CA ILE A 570 41.35 -6.93 15.70
C ILE A 570 42.31 -5.92 15.05
N PRO A 571 42.86 -6.19 13.87
CA PRO A 571 43.72 -5.24 13.15
C PRO A 571 43.02 -3.91 12.81
N LEU A 572 43.80 -2.84 12.60
CA LEU A 572 43.24 -1.51 12.31
C LEU A 572 42.40 -1.44 11.03
N ASP A 573 42.72 -2.26 10.03
CA ASP A 573 42.04 -2.31 8.72
C ASP A 573 40.70 -3.04 8.75
N HIS A 574 40.24 -3.51 9.92
CA HIS A 574 38.88 -4.02 10.13
C HIS A 574 37.83 -2.91 10.36
N LEU A 575 38.27 -1.66 10.49
CA LEU A 575 37.39 -0.49 10.51
C LEU A 575 36.76 -0.26 9.13
N VAL A 576 35.43 -0.14 9.07
CA VAL A 576 34.70 0.18 7.83
C VAL A 576 34.35 1.66 7.81
N GLY A 577 34.80 2.37 6.78
CA GLY A 577 34.72 3.83 6.69
C GLY A 577 35.79 4.53 7.53
N GLU A 578 35.46 5.69 8.07
CA GLU A 578 36.36 6.51 8.88
C GLU A 578 36.13 6.30 10.38
N VAL A 579 37.18 6.51 11.19
CA VAL A 579 37.05 6.57 12.64
C VAL A 579 36.03 7.68 12.97
N ASN A 580 35.09 7.40 13.87
CA ASN A 580 33.98 8.28 14.24
C ASN A 580 32.94 8.52 13.11
N GLY A 581 33.14 7.95 11.92
CA GLY A 581 32.24 8.03 10.77
C GLY A 581 31.15 6.95 10.72
N GLY A 582 31.05 6.10 11.75
CA GLY A 582 30.21 4.90 11.74
C GLY A 582 28.72 5.17 11.65
N TRP A 583 28.23 6.32 12.12
CA TRP A 583 26.81 6.67 11.98
C TRP A 583 26.41 6.81 10.50
N LYS A 584 27.26 7.42 9.67
CA LYS A 584 27.03 7.55 8.22
C LYS A 584 26.95 6.18 7.56
N VAL A 585 27.87 5.28 7.90
CA VAL A 585 27.91 3.89 7.40
C VAL A 585 26.62 3.17 7.77
N LEU A 586 26.22 3.23 9.05
CA LEU A 586 25.04 2.55 9.57
C LEU A 586 23.75 3.07 8.92
N THR A 587 23.55 4.39 8.87
CA THR A 587 22.34 4.97 8.27
C THR A 587 22.27 4.75 6.76
N GLY A 588 23.41 4.77 6.06
CA GLY A 588 23.47 4.49 4.63
C GLY A 588 23.09 3.05 4.30
N ALA A 589 23.63 2.08 5.05
CA ALA A 589 23.32 0.67 4.85
C ALA A 589 21.86 0.32 5.16
N LEU A 590 21.29 0.87 6.25
CA LEU A 590 19.89 0.64 6.64
C LEU A 590 18.88 1.33 5.70
N ALA A 591 19.24 2.42 5.04
CA ALA A 591 18.34 3.11 4.12
C ALA A 591 17.98 2.24 2.90
N PHE A 592 18.96 1.51 2.36
CA PHE A 592 18.75 0.61 1.22
C PHE A 592 17.84 -0.59 1.59
N GLU A 593 18.02 -1.14 2.80
CA GLU A 593 17.25 -2.29 3.25
C GLU A 593 15.76 -1.98 3.36
N ARG A 594 15.36 -0.80 3.87
CA ARG A 594 13.95 -0.51 4.21
C ARG A 594 13.01 -0.48 3.02
N GLY A 595 13.46 -0.02 1.85
CA GLY A 595 12.62 0.00 0.64
C GLY A 595 12.31 -1.40 0.12
N LEU A 596 13.33 -2.27 0.06
CA LEU A 596 13.23 -3.62 -0.51
C LEU A 596 12.73 -4.66 0.52
N VAL A 597 13.19 -4.59 1.77
CA VAL A 597 12.82 -5.51 2.86
C VAL A 597 11.43 -5.21 3.43
N GLY A 598 11.01 -3.94 3.49
CA GLY A 598 9.61 -3.60 3.78
C GLY A 598 8.65 -4.28 2.79
N GLY A 599 9.05 -4.32 1.52
CA GLY A 599 8.38 -5.09 0.47
C GLY A 599 8.44 -6.61 0.64
N GLY A 600 9.56 -7.15 1.12
CA GLY A 600 9.70 -8.57 1.42
C GLY A 600 8.69 -9.09 2.46
N ILE A 601 8.26 -8.24 3.42
CA ILE A 601 7.26 -8.63 4.43
C ILE A 601 5.90 -8.91 3.78
N VAL A 602 5.40 -8.04 2.89
CA VAL A 602 4.09 -8.26 2.25
C VAL A 602 4.12 -9.49 1.33
N LEU A 603 5.25 -9.80 0.68
CA LEU A 603 5.38 -11.01 -0.14
C LEU A 603 5.23 -12.29 0.70
N LYS A 604 5.78 -12.31 1.92
CA LYS A 604 5.56 -13.41 2.89
C LYS A 604 4.09 -13.56 3.24
N VAL A 605 3.40 -12.44 3.50
CA VAL A 605 1.97 -12.46 3.84
C VAL A 605 1.13 -12.91 2.64
N ALA A 606 1.41 -12.44 1.43
CA ALA A 606 0.72 -12.84 0.21
C ALA A 606 0.86 -14.35 -0.04
N TYR A 607 2.06 -14.90 0.14
CA TYR A 607 2.27 -16.34 0.04
C TYR A 607 1.51 -17.11 1.14
N ALA A 608 1.57 -16.67 2.39
CA ALA A 608 0.83 -17.29 3.49
C ALA A 608 -0.70 -17.20 3.30
N PHE A 609 -1.18 -16.12 2.68
CA PHE A 609 -2.58 -15.94 2.31
C PHE A 609 -3.04 -16.96 1.29
N GLU A 610 -2.23 -17.27 0.26
CA GLU A 610 -2.57 -18.35 -0.68
C GLU A 610 -2.64 -19.72 0.02
N GLN A 611 -1.77 -19.98 0.98
CA GLN A 611 -1.86 -21.20 1.80
C GLN A 611 -3.16 -21.23 2.61
N LEU A 612 -3.54 -20.11 3.25
CA LEU A 612 -4.80 -20.00 3.97
C LEU A 612 -6.01 -20.16 3.04
N ARG A 613 -5.99 -19.55 1.85
CA ARG A 613 -7.06 -19.65 0.86
C ARG A 613 -7.28 -21.10 0.43
N CYS A 614 -6.21 -21.83 0.15
CA CYS A 614 -6.27 -23.27 -0.13
C CYS A 614 -6.91 -24.05 1.03
N ARG A 615 -6.60 -23.70 2.29
CA ARG A 615 -7.20 -24.33 3.47
C ARG A 615 -8.68 -23.98 3.67
N VAL A 616 -9.06 -22.73 3.40
CA VAL A 616 -10.46 -22.28 3.44
C VAL A 616 -11.30 -23.00 2.39
N MET A 617 -10.75 -23.21 1.20
CA MET A 617 -11.42 -23.92 0.11
C MET A 617 -11.49 -25.43 0.31
N ALA A 618 -10.50 -26.03 0.96
CA ALA A 618 -10.47 -27.47 1.17
C ALA A 618 -11.69 -27.96 1.96
N ALA A 619 -12.29 -29.06 1.50
CA ALA A 619 -13.35 -29.72 2.24
C ALA A 619 -12.79 -30.39 3.51
N ASP A 620 -13.52 -30.26 4.62
CA ASP A 620 -13.25 -30.96 5.86
C ASP A 620 -13.69 -32.44 5.78
N GLU A 621 -13.57 -33.16 6.91
CA GLU A 621 -13.96 -34.57 7.00
C GLU A 621 -15.46 -34.81 6.75
N SER A 622 -16.29 -33.78 6.89
CA SER A 622 -17.73 -33.81 6.61
C SER A 622 -18.06 -33.43 5.16
N GLY A 623 -17.06 -33.06 4.36
CA GLY A 623 -17.22 -32.59 2.99
C GLY A 623 -17.58 -31.11 2.87
N GLN A 624 -17.53 -30.34 3.97
CA GLN A 624 -17.86 -28.92 3.99
C GLN A 624 -16.60 -28.06 3.89
N SER A 625 -16.72 -26.94 3.18
CA SER A 625 -15.66 -25.95 3.00
C SER A 625 -15.99 -24.68 3.79
N LEU A 626 -14.97 -23.96 4.25
CA LEU A 626 -15.15 -22.64 4.86
C LEU A 626 -15.39 -21.54 3.81
N ALA A 627 -15.24 -21.87 2.52
CA ALA A 627 -15.42 -20.93 1.41
C ALA A 627 -16.84 -20.35 1.29
N ASP A 628 -17.85 -21.02 1.85
CA ASP A 628 -19.25 -20.57 1.85
C ASP A 628 -19.63 -19.78 3.11
N ASP A 629 -18.76 -19.73 4.13
CA ASP A 629 -19.03 -18.98 5.36
C ASP A 629 -18.92 -17.46 5.09
N PRO A 630 -19.99 -16.68 5.28
CA PRO A 630 -20.00 -15.25 4.97
C PRO A 630 -19.02 -14.43 5.83
N VAL A 631 -18.72 -14.85 7.06
CA VAL A 631 -17.74 -14.18 7.95
C VAL A 631 -16.32 -14.47 7.47
N VAL A 632 -16.02 -15.72 7.10
CA VAL A 632 -14.73 -16.08 6.51
C VAL A 632 -14.52 -15.34 5.19
N ARG A 633 -15.54 -15.28 4.33
CA ARG A 633 -15.50 -14.55 3.06
C ARG A 633 -15.21 -13.05 3.26
N ASP A 634 -15.87 -12.38 4.20
CA ASP A 634 -15.57 -10.96 4.51
C ASP A 634 -14.15 -10.78 5.06
N ARG A 635 -13.70 -11.68 5.94
CA ARG A 635 -12.34 -11.60 6.51
C ARG A 635 -11.26 -11.83 5.47
N MET A 636 -11.42 -12.81 4.59
CA MET A 636 -10.51 -13.11 3.49
C MET A 636 -10.48 -11.97 2.46
N ALA A 637 -11.64 -11.39 2.11
CA ALA A 637 -11.70 -10.22 1.25
C ALA A 637 -11.00 -8.99 1.88
N THR A 638 -11.11 -8.80 3.20
CA THR A 638 -10.41 -7.73 3.92
C THR A 638 -8.90 -7.93 3.89
N LEU A 639 -8.41 -9.15 4.12
CA LEU A 639 -6.99 -9.45 4.04
C LEU A 639 -6.46 -9.27 2.61
N ALA A 640 -7.21 -9.71 1.60
CA ALA A 640 -6.83 -9.55 0.20
C ALA A 640 -6.61 -8.09 -0.18
N CYS A 641 -7.54 -7.18 0.18
CA CYS A 641 -7.36 -5.76 -0.14
C CYS A 641 -6.20 -5.11 0.63
N GLU A 642 -5.96 -5.49 1.89
CA GLU A 642 -4.81 -5.02 2.66
C GLU A 642 -3.49 -5.52 2.04
N ILE A 643 -3.43 -6.78 1.59
CA ILE A 643 -2.25 -7.33 0.90
C ILE A 643 -1.96 -6.56 -0.39
N GLU A 644 -2.98 -6.27 -1.21
CA GLU A 644 -2.75 -5.50 -2.43
C GLU A 644 -2.25 -4.09 -2.15
N VAL A 645 -2.75 -3.42 -1.11
CA VAL A 645 -2.20 -2.12 -0.70
C VAL A 645 -0.74 -2.23 -0.27
N GLY A 646 -0.38 -3.27 0.49
CA GLY A 646 1.01 -3.53 0.87
C GLY A 646 1.90 -3.78 -0.36
N ARG A 647 1.42 -4.55 -1.34
CA ARG A 647 2.12 -4.79 -2.61
C ARG A 647 2.30 -3.49 -3.41
N GLN A 648 1.29 -2.62 -3.45
CA GLN A 648 1.41 -1.32 -4.10
C GLN A 648 2.42 -0.39 -3.40
N LEU A 649 2.47 -0.38 -2.06
CA LEU A 649 3.49 0.36 -1.30
C LEU A 649 4.91 -0.16 -1.59
N MET A 650 5.07 -1.48 -1.76
CA MET A 650 6.33 -2.08 -2.21
C MET A 650 6.69 -1.65 -3.64
N MET A 651 5.74 -1.78 -4.58
CA MET A 651 5.96 -1.41 -5.98
C MET A 651 6.38 0.06 -6.09
N HIS A 652 5.75 0.94 -5.32
CA HIS A 652 6.12 2.34 -5.27
C HIS A 652 7.56 2.57 -4.76
N CYS A 653 8.01 1.80 -3.76
CA CYS A 653 9.40 1.86 -3.31
C CYS A 653 10.38 1.43 -4.42
N ALA A 654 10.01 0.44 -5.23
CA ALA A 654 10.82 -0.04 -6.35
C ALA A 654 10.83 0.93 -7.54
N GLU A 655 9.71 1.60 -7.81
CA GLU A 655 9.63 2.70 -8.78
C GLU A 655 10.58 3.84 -8.40
N LEU A 656 10.51 4.30 -7.13
CA LEU A 656 11.43 5.32 -6.61
C LEU A 656 12.90 4.86 -6.64
N ALA A 657 13.15 3.55 -6.53
CA ALA A 657 14.49 2.99 -6.58
C ALA A 657 15.12 3.04 -7.98
N ALA A 658 14.33 3.22 -9.04
CA ALA A 658 14.82 3.30 -10.41
C ALA A 658 15.61 4.59 -10.68
N ASP A 659 15.20 5.70 -10.06
CA ASP A 659 15.80 7.02 -10.25
C ASP A 659 16.82 7.40 -9.15
N GLY A 660 17.03 6.53 -8.17
CA GLY A 660 17.94 6.78 -7.04
C GLY A 660 17.58 5.98 -5.80
N PRO A 661 18.19 6.27 -4.63
CA PRO A 661 17.82 5.60 -3.39
C PRO A 661 16.39 6.00 -2.98
N THR A 662 15.59 5.01 -2.57
CA THR A 662 14.24 5.24 -2.02
C THR A 662 14.30 6.19 -0.82
N PRO A 663 13.50 7.27 -0.78
CA PRO A 663 13.44 8.14 0.38
C PRO A 663 13.01 7.36 1.65
N PRO A 664 13.64 7.62 2.80
CA PRO A 664 13.51 6.77 3.98
C PRO A 664 12.09 6.71 4.55
N GLU A 665 11.29 7.76 4.38
CA GLU A 665 9.89 7.81 4.78
C GLU A 665 9.01 6.82 4.02
N TYR A 666 9.25 6.55 2.73
CA TYR A 666 8.46 5.59 1.96
C TYR A 666 8.80 4.15 2.37
N GLY A 667 10.07 3.85 2.61
CA GLY A 667 10.48 2.57 3.21
C GLY A 667 9.85 2.36 4.59
N ALA A 668 9.75 3.42 5.41
CA ALA A 668 9.08 3.37 6.71
C ALA A 668 7.56 3.15 6.58
N ILE A 669 6.89 3.82 5.63
CA ILE A 669 5.46 3.62 5.32
C ILE A 669 5.20 2.15 4.96
N SER A 670 5.96 1.61 4.00
CA SER A 670 5.83 0.22 3.56
C SER A 670 6.08 -0.78 4.70
N LYS A 671 7.12 -0.54 5.51
CA LYS A 671 7.47 -1.41 6.64
C LYS A 671 6.42 -1.41 7.74
N VAL A 672 5.93 -0.25 8.17
CA VAL A 672 4.89 -0.16 9.22
C VAL A 672 3.63 -0.88 8.77
N PHE A 673 3.18 -0.58 7.55
CA PHE A 673 1.97 -1.18 6.99
C PHE A 673 2.08 -2.71 6.90
N SER A 674 3.16 -3.21 6.29
CA SER A 674 3.34 -4.65 6.05
C SER A 674 3.59 -5.44 7.34
N GLY A 675 4.30 -4.87 8.32
CA GLY A 675 4.53 -5.51 9.61
C GLY A 675 3.23 -5.73 10.40
N GLU A 676 2.38 -4.70 10.49
CA GLU A 676 1.09 -4.80 11.19
C GLU A 676 0.07 -5.64 10.42
N LEU A 677 0.15 -5.64 9.09
CA LEU A 677 -0.62 -6.57 8.26
C LEU A 677 -0.26 -8.02 8.58
N MET A 678 1.02 -8.34 8.80
CA MET A 678 1.43 -9.70 9.17
C MET A 678 0.84 -10.14 10.51
N GLU A 679 0.75 -9.25 11.50
CA GLU A 679 0.08 -9.53 12.79
C GLU A 679 -1.42 -9.78 12.60
N ARG A 680 -2.12 -8.86 11.92
CA ARG A 680 -3.57 -8.99 11.66
C ARG A 680 -3.89 -10.24 10.85
N PHE A 681 -3.03 -10.60 9.89
CA PHE A 681 -3.15 -11.83 9.11
C PHE A 681 -2.98 -13.07 9.99
N GLY A 682 -1.95 -13.10 10.84
CA GLY A 682 -1.71 -14.21 11.76
C GLY A 682 -2.89 -14.47 12.69
N GLU A 683 -3.44 -13.43 13.33
CA GLU A 683 -4.63 -13.55 14.18
C GLU A 683 -5.84 -14.04 13.38
N ALA A 684 -6.09 -13.45 12.20
CA ALA A 684 -7.20 -13.85 11.35
C ALA A 684 -7.13 -15.31 10.90
N ALA A 685 -5.93 -15.79 10.56
CA ALA A 685 -5.72 -17.18 10.15
C ALA A 685 -6.08 -18.16 11.28
N LEU A 686 -5.73 -17.83 12.53
CA LEU A 686 -6.12 -18.64 13.69
C LEU A 686 -7.62 -18.59 13.96
N ASP A 687 -8.26 -17.42 13.85
CA ASP A 687 -9.70 -17.28 14.02
C ASP A 687 -10.49 -18.09 12.97
N ILE A 688 -10.04 -18.07 11.71
CA ILE A 688 -10.69 -18.78 10.60
C ILE A 688 -10.53 -20.30 10.73
N LEU A 689 -9.31 -20.78 11.05
CA LEU A 689 -9.01 -22.21 11.08
C LEU A 689 -9.28 -22.85 12.46
N GLY A 690 -9.55 -22.03 13.48
CA GLY A 690 -9.86 -22.44 14.85
C GLY A 690 -8.69 -23.07 15.60
N MET A 691 -9.01 -23.72 16.74
CA MET A 691 -8.02 -24.24 17.70
C MET A 691 -6.97 -25.18 17.11
N ARG A 692 -7.28 -25.88 16.01
CA ARG A 692 -6.33 -26.77 15.35
C ARG A 692 -5.15 -26.02 14.73
N ALA A 693 -5.33 -24.76 14.32
CA ALA A 693 -4.25 -23.94 13.79
C ALA A 693 -3.26 -23.49 14.86
N ALA A 694 -3.62 -23.55 16.15
CA ALA A 694 -2.74 -23.25 17.28
C ALA A 694 -1.78 -24.40 17.64
N LEU A 695 -1.89 -25.56 16.99
CA LEU A 695 -0.97 -26.67 17.19
C LEU A 695 0.39 -26.37 16.55
N SER A 696 1.44 -26.42 17.36
CA SER A 696 2.80 -26.16 16.91
C SER A 696 3.38 -27.26 16.03
N GLU A 697 4.55 -26.96 15.46
CA GLU A 697 5.26 -27.92 14.62
C GLU A 697 5.43 -29.29 15.28
N GLN A 698 5.42 -30.33 14.47
CA GLN A 698 5.58 -31.73 14.87
C GLN A 698 4.48 -32.28 15.80
N MET A 699 3.46 -31.50 16.14
CA MET A 699 2.29 -31.98 16.87
C MET A 699 1.31 -32.71 15.96
N ALA A 700 0.72 -33.78 16.48
CA ALA A 700 -0.29 -34.55 15.75
C ALA A 700 -1.48 -33.65 15.36
N GLY A 701 -1.82 -33.63 14.08
CA GLY A 701 -2.93 -32.83 13.55
C GLY A 701 -2.61 -31.37 13.23
N ALA A 702 -1.38 -30.88 13.49
CA ALA A 702 -0.99 -29.51 13.19
C ALA A 702 -1.16 -29.18 11.69
N ILE A 703 -1.89 -28.11 11.40
CA ILE A 703 -2.12 -27.65 10.01
C ILE A 703 -0.80 -27.10 9.47
N ASP A 704 -0.37 -27.62 8.32
CA ASP A 704 0.88 -27.24 7.66
C ASP A 704 2.10 -27.25 8.58
N ASN A 705 2.13 -28.20 9.52
CA ASN A 705 3.16 -28.34 10.55
C ASN A 705 3.31 -27.08 11.43
N GLY A 706 2.19 -26.49 11.86
CA GLY A 706 2.16 -25.36 12.81
C GLY A 706 2.52 -24.01 12.21
N ARG A 707 2.49 -23.89 10.86
CA ARG A 707 2.90 -22.67 10.15
C ARG A 707 2.06 -21.45 10.50
N PHE A 708 0.75 -21.60 10.66
CA PHE A 708 -0.14 -20.46 10.91
C PHE A 708 0.09 -19.83 12.28
N GLU A 709 0.18 -20.62 13.35
CA GLU A 709 0.48 -20.08 14.68
C GLU A 709 1.92 -19.55 14.77
N GLN A 710 2.88 -20.23 14.12
CA GLN A 710 4.26 -19.76 14.10
C GLN A 710 4.38 -18.42 13.37
N ASN A 711 3.66 -18.23 12.27
CA ASN A 711 3.61 -16.96 11.55
C ASN A 711 3.14 -15.81 12.46
N LEU A 712 2.14 -16.03 13.32
CA LEU A 712 1.69 -15.03 14.29
C LEU A 712 2.76 -14.74 15.36
N ARG A 713 3.41 -15.77 15.92
CA ARG A 713 4.50 -15.52 16.88
C ARG A 713 5.68 -14.79 16.23
N HIS A 714 5.95 -15.07 14.96
CA HIS A 714 7.04 -14.48 14.19
C HIS A 714 6.74 -13.04 13.74
N SER A 715 5.47 -12.66 13.55
CA SER A 715 5.08 -11.32 13.08
C SER A 715 5.58 -10.21 14.01
N LEU A 716 5.64 -10.47 15.32
CA LEU A 716 6.15 -9.53 16.33
C LEU A 716 7.59 -9.09 16.07
N MET A 717 8.41 -9.96 15.48
CA MET A 717 9.77 -9.60 15.08
C MET A 717 9.74 -8.45 14.06
N TRP A 718 8.78 -8.44 13.13
CA TRP A 718 8.74 -7.49 12.02
C TRP A 718 8.22 -6.11 12.45
N VAL A 719 7.46 -5.99 13.54
CA VAL A 719 7.06 -4.69 14.08
C VAL A 719 8.10 -4.09 15.04
N ILE A 720 8.94 -4.92 15.67
CA ILE A 720 9.97 -4.49 16.62
C ILE A 720 11.34 -4.28 15.95
N SER A 721 11.79 -5.23 15.15
CA SER A 721 13.12 -5.22 14.51
C SER A 721 13.21 -4.18 13.39
N ILE A 722 14.44 -3.86 12.99
CA ILE A 722 14.74 -2.87 11.93
C ILE A 722 14.16 -1.48 12.29
N GLY A 723 14.04 -1.21 13.59
CA GLY A 723 13.40 -0.03 14.16
C GLY A 723 11.91 -0.25 14.40
N THR A 724 11.49 -0.06 15.65
CA THR A 724 10.09 -0.28 16.06
C THR A 724 9.14 0.60 15.26
N ASN A 725 7.90 0.15 15.08
CA ASN A 725 6.91 0.91 14.33
C ASN A 725 6.70 2.33 14.89
N GLU A 726 6.86 2.55 16.20
CA GLU A 726 6.80 3.88 16.83
C GLU A 726 7.92 4.80 16.32
N ILE A 727 9.14 4.27 16.20
CA ILE A 727 10.28 5.02 15.64
C ILE A 727 10.05 5.31 14.16
N GLN A 728 9.50 4.35 13.42
CA GLN A 728 9.15 4.55 12.01
C GLN A 728 8.06 5.61 11.84
N ARG A 729 7.02 5.60 12.67
CA ARG A 729 5.98 6.64 12.69
C ARG A 729 6.55 8.01 13.01
N SER A 730 7.45 8.11 13.98
CA SER A 730 8.16 9.37 14.25
C SER A 730 9.04 9.81 13.07
N LEU A 731 9.68 8.88 12.36
CA LEU A 731 10.43 9.17 11.15
C LEU A 731 9.50 9.71 10.04
N ILE A 732 8.36 9.07 9.79
CA ILE A 732 7.36 9.51 8.81
C ILE A 732 6.86 10.91 9.17
N ALA A 733 6.46 11.12 10.43
CA ALA A 733 5.99 12.41 10.93
C ALA A 733 7.02 13.53 10.72
N GLN A 734 8.30 13.27 10.97
CA GLN A 734 9.35 14.28 10.87
C GLN A 734 9.84 14.49 9.43
N ARG A 735 9.99 13.42 8.64
CA ARG A 735 10.56 13.47 7.28
C ARG A 735 9.51 13.77 6.23
N ALA A 736 8.38 13.06 6.23
CA ALA A 736 7.33 13.24 5.24
C ALA A 736 6.43 14.45 5.57
N LEU A 737 6.06 14.61 6.85
CA LEU A 737 5.13 15.66 7.25
C LEU A 737 5.81 16.93 7.75
N GLY A 738 7.11 16.91 8.00
CA GLY A 738 7.86 18.06 8.53
C GLY A 738 7.40 18.50 9.91
N LEU A 739 6.91 17.57 10.74
CA LEU A 739 6.53 17.87 12.11
C LEU A 739 7.78 18.08 12.99
N PRO A 740 7.71 19.00 13.97
CA PRO A 740 8.85 19.29 14.84
C PRO A 740 9.22 18.10 15.75
N ARG A 741 10.52 17.91 15.98
CA ARG A 741 11.09 16.92 16.91
C ARG A 741 10.86 17.25 18.36
#